data_AF-A0A817Y5N7-F1
#
_entry.id   AF-A0A817Y5N7-F1
#
_cell.length_a   1.000
_cell.length_b   1.000
_cell.length_c   1.000
_cell.angle_alpha   90.00
_cell.angle_beta   90.00
_cell.angle_gamma   90.00
#
_symmetry.space_group_name_H-M   'P 1'
#
loop_
_entity.id
_entity.type
_entity.pdbx_description
1 polymer ?
#
loop_
_entity_poly.entity_id
_entity_poly.type
_entity_poly.pdbx_seq_one_letter_code
_entity_poly.pdbx_strand_id
1 'polypeptide(L)'
;MILPTALLVNNLGLFIFEVIGYHACHSVVMLLDGYFHLCQAILCTVRIVSHKIQFTYTPRHTYGLARVGVVGELVAFICFLSLSISVFLESLKHLIDVIFIIPKQESDTTKLYTAHGREHIHSLIDHPKFILGVGIYATISNCLLGIAILYNVVKSSRKFKKQLEQRRANRKQPLPRKLFSKSLLITDTLPIHHSFLQVFNMLLGPLAILACGILLIMLSEKYHVRVMYSRLVDPIICCFLFLSYIFMIAVPIRDVMHLVLQAKPNYLNSDEIETTIMTSISGVTDIHEFHVWRLTPQKTLATIHVVFNTTEDILSKYQDICLIFEENHIDHVTIQPEFSLLSDNMNTITCNNQCSLDEAECIAKQCCETATTKNIKEISKISKPRIHFHRRSSVDLPSIDTETASELKQPSRKTLLMAATTDRYTLLNNYLFLQDINIWQPFVIIGIISAVFSACLSGLIGASRILEALSIDEIFGPILHWVRVGTTRRGNPMAAVFFTFILVELTLLIGSMNKIARVVTIFFLLAYFAVNLSCLALDLASAPNFRPTFKYFSWHTALIGAIGSITMCFIVSAEFASIAIGILIGLIAMLHLRDFPRASWGSISQALIFHQVRKYLLLLDPRKEHVKFWRPQMLLLVSNPRSSINLIDFVNDMKKGGLFILGHAKIDRTNNNLNDICSEEYQYWVSLIDHMKIKAFVDMTSAPTIRDGVVQLIRLSGLGGLRPNTVILGFYDNTIPEDKLRSLPFYKRHWLKSNRLINTLFLQQQSSRSDDVEGTSSTITLNSSNTPTSLNDNDINPILHFPALRRANEEKILDVYSYVQIIKDALYLNKSVCLARNFSLLQKESIDSNKRKVFVDVWPVNFIFPETSTQFDITCLYMLQLATILSMVKPWKTRSILRVFLCIDAINDNTFRIQQHLDELLSQLRINAQTRMVAWENVTSLFNNPSTINEDAATISVDQQQTTNTTLTKEFIDVNDEYIRGINELIRQQSENTSCLYLYLPRPPHDKILFQRYIHVLDMISKNLPPVMFVHGVSSVTCTRL
;
A
#
# COMPACT_ATOMS: atom_id res chain seq x y z
N MET A 1 -15.48 31.75 38.25
CA MET A 1 -15.62 30.60 39.18
C MET A 1 -16.74 30.75 40.20
N ILE A 2 -17.08 31.95 40.68
CA ILE A 2 -18.04 32.16 41.79
C ILE A 2 -19.43 31.56 41.53
N LEU A 3 -19.99 31.74 40.32
CA LEU A 3 -21.31 31.20 39.95
C LEU A 3 -21.36 29.65 39.94
N PRO A 4 -20.44 28.91 39.29
CA PRO A 4 -20.45 27.45 39.32
C PRO A 4 -20.27 26.84 40.71
N THR A 5 -19.46 27.48 41.57
CA THR A 5 -19.30 27.03 42.95
C THR A 5 -20.58 27.27 43.75
N ALA A 6 -21.27 28.39 43.54
CA ALA A 6 -22.58 28.65 44.15
C ALA A 6 -23.65 27.65 43.66
N LEU A 7 -23.65 27.33 42.35
CA LEU A 7 -24.55 26.34 41.76
C LEU A 7 -24.30 24.94 42.32
N LEU A 8 -23.03 24.55 42.50
CA LEU A 8 -22.66 23.28 43.12
C LEU A 8 -23.18 23.19 44.57
N VAL A 9 -22.90 24.22 45.38
CA VAL A 9 -23.32 24.26 46.79
C VAL A 9 -24.84 24.23 46.92
N ASN A 10 -25.57 24.99 46.09
CA ASN A 10 -27.03 24.99 46.11
C ASN A 10 -27.61 23.62 45.73
N ASN A 11 -27.16 23.01 44.64
CA ASN A 11 -27.67 21.70 44.20
C ASN A 11 -27.35 20.60 45.22
N LEU A 12 -26.15 20.62 45.82
CA LEU A 12 -25.81 19.66 46.88
C LEU A 12 -26.65 19.88 48.14
N GLY A 13 -26.89 21.14 48.51
CA GLY A 13 -27.77 21.51 49.61
C GLY A 13 -29.20 21.02 49.39
N LEU A 14 -29.80 21.33 48.25
CA LEU A 14 -31.16 20.90 47.89
C LEU A 14 -31.28 19.38 47.85
N PHE A 15 -30.30 18.67 47.26
CA PHE A 15 -30.26 17.20 47.29
C PHE A 15 -30.32 16.66 48.72
N ILE A 16 -29.50 17.19 49.63
CA ILE A 16 -29.48 16.75 51.03
C ILE A 16 -30.84 17.04 51.69
N PHE A 17 -31.38 18.24 51.51
CA PHE A 17 -32.67 18.64 52.08
C PHE A 17 -33.84 17.78 51.56
N GLU A 18 -33.87 17.46 50.27
CA GLU A 18 -34.94 16.67 49.65
C GLU A 18 -34.83 15.19 49.96
N VAL A 19 -33.63 14.61 50.07
CA VAL A 19 -33.44 13.22 50.53
C VAL A 19 -33.79 13.07 52.00
N ILE A 20 -33.41 14.02 52.85
CA ILE A 20 -33.88 14.07 54.25
C ILE A 20 -35.40 14.18 54.28
N GLY A 21 -35.97 15.01 53.40
CA GLY A 21 -37.41 15.16 53.24
C GLY A 21 -38.12 13.90 52.74
N TYR A 22 -37.47 13.09 51.89
CA TYR A 22 -37.96 11.77 51.50
C TYR A 22 -37.95 10.80 52.67
N HIS A 23 -36.85 10.70 53.43
CA HIS A 23 -36.81 9.82 54.61
C HIS A 23 -37.79 10.25 55.71
N ALA A 24 -38.08 11.56 55.77
CA ALA A 24 -39.14 12.07 56.59
C ALA A 24 -40.50 11.64 55.99
N CYS A 25 -40.91 12.19 54.85
CA CYS A 25 -42.28 12.14 54.36
C CYS A 25 -42.64 10.98 53.42
N HIS A 26 -41.68 10.11 53.08
CA HIS A 26 -41.80 9.02 52.10
C HIS A 26 -42.34 9.45 50.72
N SER A 27 -42.05 10.69 50.30
CA SER A 27 -42.48 11.22 48.98
C SER A 27 -41.48 10.86 47.88
N VAL A 28 -41.91 10.05 46.92
CA VAL A 28 -41.09 9.64 45.76
C VAL A 28 -40.81 10.80 44.81
N VAL A 29 -41.67 11.84 44.78
CA VAL A 29 -41.43 13.07 44.00
C VAL A 29 -40.22 13.82 44.54
N MET A 30 -40.09 13.95 45.87
CA MET A 30 -38.93 14.60 46.50
C MET A 30 -37.63 13.82 46.23
N LEU A 31 -37.71 12.49 46.21
CA LEU A 31 -36.55 11.65 45.90
C LEU A 31 -36.08 11.83 44.45
N LEU A 32 -37.02 11.89 43.50
CA LEU A 32 -36.71 12.08 42.08
C LEU A 32 -36.10 13.45 41.79
N ASP A 33 -36.63 14.52 42.39
CA ASP A 33 -36.06 15.88 42.28
C ASP A 33 -34.68 15.97 42.96
N GLY A 34 -34.52 15.29 44.11
CA GLY A 34 -33.22 15.17 44.78
C GLY A 34 -32.17 14.53 43.86
N TYR A 35 -32.52 13.43 43.17
CA TYR A 35 -31.63 12.80 42.19
C TYR A 35 -31.33 13.71 40.98
N PHE A 36 -32.27 14.56 40.58
CA PHE A 36 -32.01 15.59 39.57
C PHE A 36 -30.97 16.60 40.07
N HIS A 37 -31.13 17.11 41.29
CA HIS A 37 -30.16 18.02 41.93
C HIS A 37 -28.77 17.37 42.12
N LEU A 38 -28.71 16.08 42.46
CA LEU A 38 -27.46 15.32 42.52
C LEU A 38 -26.77 15.25 41.14
N CYS A 39 -27.53 14.99 40.08
CA CYS A 39 -27.01 14.99 38.71
C CYS A 39 -26.43 16.36 38.32
N GLN A 40 -27.15 17.45 38.65
CA GLN A 40 -26.68 18.81 38.41
C GLN A 40 -25.40 19.14 39.20
N ALA A 41 -25.28 18.65 40.44
CA ALA A 41 -24.06 18.80 41.25
C ALA A 41 -22.87 18.04 40.64
N ILE A 42 -23.08 16.82 40.15
CA ILE A 42 -22.06 16.03 39.44
C ILE A 42 -21.62 16.76 38.17
N LEU A 43 -22.57 17.24 37.36
CA LEU A 43 -22.29 18.03 36.15
C LEU A 43 -21.47 19.30 36.45
N CYS A 44 -21.83 20.02 37.52
CA CYS A 44 -21.06 21.19 37.96
C CYS A 44 -19.63 20.83 38.37
N THR A 45 -19.46 19.73 39.10
CA THR A 45 -18.15 19.23 39.53
C THR A 45 -17.28 18.86 38.33
N VAL A 46 -17.81 18.07 37.39
CA VAL A 46 -17.15 17.71 36.13
C VAL A 46 -16.72 18.95 35.35
N ARG A 47 -17.60 19.96 35.25
CA ARG A 47 -17.30 21.21 34.54
C ARG A 47 -16.20 22.03 35.22
N ILE A 48 -16.20 22.12 36.55
CA ILE A 48 -15.14 22.80 37.32
C ILE A 48 -13.79 22.08 37.13
N VAL A 49 -13.78 20.75 37.22
CA VAL A 49 -12.57 19.93 37.04
C VAL A 49 -12.05 20.03 35.61
N SER A 50 -12.93 19.89 34.61
CA SER A 50 -12.60 20.04 33.19
C SER A 50 -11.98 21.40 32.90
N HIS A 51 -12.55 22.48 33.45
CA HIS A 51 -12.00 23.83 33.31
C HIS A 51 -10.58 23.95 33.89
N LYS A 52 -10.33 23.39 35.08
CA LYS A 52 -8.97 23.36 35.66
C LYS A 52 -7.98 22.59 34.78
N ILE A 53 -8.39 21.43 34.26
CA ILE A 53 -7.55 20.57 33.42
C ILE A 53 -7.18 21.27 32.09
N GLN A 54 -8.10 22.05 31.51
CA GLN A 54 -7.86 22.79 30.27
C GLN A 54 -6.72 23.81 30.37
N PHE A 55 -6.44 24.38 31.56
CA PHE A 55 -5.33 25.33 31.74
C PHE A 55 -3.95 24.68 31.89
N THR A 56 -3.88 23.36 32.07
CA THR A 56 -2.63 22.58 32.15
C THR A 56 -2.16 22.05 30.79
N TYR A 57 -2.79 22.47 29.70
CA TYR A 57 -2.50 21.96 28.36
C TYR A 57 -1.10 22.37 27.88
N THR A 58 -0.26 21.36 27.60
CA THR A 58 0.96 21.48 26.80
C THR A 58 0.83 20.56 25.58
N PRO A 59 1.54 20.80 24.46
CA PRO A 59 1.51 19.91 23.30
C PRO A 59 1.96 18.46 23.57
N ARG A 60 2.48 18.16 24.78
CA ARG A 60 2.76 16.79 25.25
C ARG A 60 1.55 16.08 25.85
N HIS A 61 0.50 16.80 26.23
CA HIS A 61 -0.72 16.21 26.78
C HIS A 61 -1.70 15.88 25.65
N THR A 62 -2.07 14.59 25.54
CA THR A 62 -2.91 14.02 24.48
C THR A 62 -4.28 14.69 24.34
N TYR A 63 -4.81 14.71 23.11
CA TYR A 63 -6.15 15.22 22.75
C TYR A 63 -7.30 14.76 23.65
N GLY A 64 -7.18 13.60 24.32
CA GLY A 64 -8.18 13.05 25.23
C GLY A 64 -8.52 13.95 26.44
N LEU A 65 -7.57 14.75 26.94
CA LEU A 65 -7.82 15.66 28.07
C LEU A 65 -8.81 16.78 27.72
N ALA A 66 -8.94 17.14 26.44
CA ALA A 66 -9.93 18.10 25.97
C ALA A 66 -11.37 17.56 26.01
N ARG A 67 -11.56 16.24 26.08
CA ARG A 67 -12.87 15.57 26.05
C ARG A 67 -13.41 15.17 27.43
N VAL A 68 -12.64 15.39 28.50
CA VAL A 68 -13.03 14.99 29.88
C VAL A 68 -14.38 15.57 30.28
N GLY A 69 -14.67 16.82 29.89
CA GLY A 69 -15.98 17.44 30.13
C GLY A 69 -17.13 16.72 29.43
N VAL A 70 -16.97 16.37 28.15
CA VAL A 70 -18.00 15.69 27.34
C VAL A 70 -18.30 14.29 27.90
N VAL A 71 -17.25 13.54 28.27
CA VAL A 71 -17.41 12.21 28.87
C VAL A 71 -18.08 12.30 30.24
N GLY A 72 -17.68 13.26 31.08
CA GLY A 72 -18.31 13.43 32.38
C GLY A 72 -19.76 13.89 32.31
N GLU A 73 -20.14 14.67 31.29
CA GLU A 73 -21.55 15.02 31.02
C GLU A 73 -22.37 13.79 30.63
N LEU A 74 -21.84 12.93 29.75
CA LEU A 74 -22.48 11.68 29.38
C LEU A 74 -22.70 10.77 30.59
N VAL A 75 -21.68 10.59 31.43
CA VAL A 75 -21.76 9.76 32.64
C VAL A 75 -22.83 10.28 33.58
N ALA A 76 -22.91 11.60 33.80
CA ALA A 76 -23.92 12.19 34.67
C ALA A 76 -25.35 11.94 34.15
N PHE A 77 -25.59 12.09 32.84
CA PHE A 77 -26.90 11.80 32.25
C PHE A 77 -27.30 10.33 32.37
N ILE A 78 -26.36 9.40 32.16
CA ILE A 78 -26.61 7.96 32.33
C ILE A 78 -26.89 7.62 33.80
N CYS A 79 -26.13 8.18 34.74
CA CYS A 79 -26.37 8.01 36.17
C CYS A 79 -27.77 8.49 36.57
N PHE A 80 -28.17 9.67 36.09
CA PHE A 80 -29.51 10.19 36.33
C PHE A 80 -30.59 9.30 35.72
N LEU A 81 -30.43 8.87 34.47
CA LEU A 81 -31.37 7.95 33.83
C LEU A 81 -31.56 6.67 34.66
N SER A 82 -30.46 6.08 35.13
CA SER A 82 -30.51 4.86 35.94
C SER A 82 -31.19 5.06 37.30
N LEU A 83 -30.89 6.15 38.00
CA LEU A 83 -31.50 6.50 39.28
C LEU A 83 -33.01 6.76 39.13
N SER A 84 -33.36 7.54 38.11
CA SER A 84 -34.73 7.93 37.82
C SER A 84 -35.61 6.76 37.38
N ILE A 85 -35.05 5.78 36.65
CA ILE A 85 -35.76 4.54 36.31
C ILE A 85 -36.10 3.74 37.57
N SER A 86 -35.20 3.69 38.57
CA SER A 86 -35.49 2.99 39.84
C SER A 86 -36.69 3.61 40.56
N VAL A 87 -36.73 4.94 40.69
CA VAL A 87 -37.84 5.66 41.33
C VAL A 87 -39.12 5.56 40.50
N PHE A 88 -39.01 5.56 39.17
CA PHE A 88 -40.15 5.34 38.28
C PHE A 88 -40.76 3.95 38.46
N LEU A 89 -39.93 2.89 38.53
CA LEU A 89 -40.42 1.52 38.77
C LEU A 89 -41.07 1.38 40.15
N GLU A 90 -40.51 2.03 41.17
CA GLU A 90 -41.10 2.08 42.51
C GLU A 90 -42.45 2.82 42.50
N SER A 91 -42.54 3.95 41.79
CA SER A 91 -43.79 4.71 41.61
C SER A 91 -44.84 3.91 40.83
N LEU A 92 -44.44 3.18 39.80
CA LEU A 92 -45.32 2.32 39.00
C LEU A 92 -45.82 1.14 39.83
N LYS A 93 -44.96 0.54 40.65
CA LYS A 93 -45.33 -0.50 41.61
C LYS A 93 -46.38 0.02 42.60
N HIS A 94 -46.16 1.18 43.20
CA HIS A 94 -47.15 1.81 44.08
C HIS A 94 -48.49 2.05 43.39
N LEU A 95 -48.49 2.46 42.12
CA LEU A 95 -49.71 2.65 41.34
C LEU A 95 -50.44 1.33 41.04
N ILE A 96 -49.70 0.27 40.66
CA ILE A 96 -50.24 -1.07 40.40
C ILE A 96 -50.83 -1.68 41.69
N ASP A 97 -50.12 -1.56 42.81
CA ASP A 97 -50.59 -2.06 44.11
C ASP A 97 -51.91 -1.38 44.53
N VAL A 98 -52.05 -0.08 44.30
CA VAL A 98 -53.29 0.67 44.57
C VAL A 98 -54.44 0.24 43.65
N ILE A 99 -54.18 0.04 42.35
CA ILE A 99 -55.22 -0.28 41.35
C ILE A 99 -55.69 -1.75 41.44
N PHE A 100 -54.79 -2.70 41.68
CA PHE A 100 -55.11 -4.13 41.59
C PHE A 100 -55.34 -4.82 42.95
N ILE A 101 -54.77 -4.33 44.05
CA ILE A 101 -54.81 -5.03 45.35
C ILE A 101 -55.94 -4.49 46.24
N ILE A 102 -56.17 -3.16 46.24
CA ILE A 102 -57.14 -2.51 47.14
C ILE A 102 -58.61 -2.92 46.87
N PRO A 103 -59.12 -3.06 45.63
CA PRO A 103 -60.52 -3.43 45.43
C PRO A 103 -60.83 -4.92 45.70
N LYS A 104 -59.81 -5.76 45.97
CA LYS A 104 -60.00 -7.21 46.16
C LYS A 104 -60.16 -7.64 47.63
N GLN A 105 -59.99 -6.71 48.57
CA GLN A 105 -59.95 -6.99 50.01
C GLN A 105 -61.08 -6.29 50.79
N GLU A 106 -62.17 -5.91 50.10
CA GLU A 106 -63.34 -5.27 50.74
C GLU A 106 -64.38 -6.29 51.25
N SER A 107 -64.21 -7.60 51.02
CA SER A 107 -65.19 -8.60 51.46
C SER A 107 -64.91 -9.24 52.82
N ASP A 108 -63.71 -9.12 53.41
CA ASP A 108 -63.45 -9.67 54.73
C ASP A 108 -62.25 -8.98 55.38
N THR A 109 -62.36 -8.67 56.68
CA THR A 109 -61.34 -8.09 57.60
C THR A 109 -61.40 -6.59 57.93
N THR A 110 -62.60 -6.06 58.19
CA THR A 110 -62.75 -4.82 59.02
C THR A 110 -62.51 -5.07 60.53
N LYS A 111 -62.08 -6.27 60.95
CA LYS A 111 -61.98 -6.66 62.39
C LYS A 111 -60.64 -7.26 62.87
N LEU A 112 -59.59 -7.36 62.04
CA LEU A 112 -58.34 -8.03 62.43
C LEU A 112 -57.14 -7.10 62.69
N TYR A 113 -57.26 -5.80 62.46
CA TYR A 113 -56.11 -4.87 62.55
C TYR A 113 -55.92 -4.18 63.91
N THR A 114 -56.60 -4.62 64.98
CA THR A 114 -56.51 -4.01 66.32
C THR A 114 -55.75 -4.84 67.37
N ALA A 115 -55.21 -6.02 67.06
CA ALA A 115 -54.86 -6.99 68.13
C ALA A 115 -53.39 -7.44 68.25
N HIS A 116 -52.44 -6.99 67.43
CA HIS A 116 -51.00 -7.28 67.67
C HIS A 116 -50.13 -6.07 67.41
N GLY A 117 -49.96 -5.26 68.45
CA GLY A 117 -48.94 -4.23 68.50
C GLY A 117 -47.57 -4.83 68.80
N ARG A 118 -46.55 -4.33 68.12
CA ARG A 118 -45.39 -3.74 68.79
C ARG A 118 -44.60 -2.91 67.78
N GLU A 119 -44.32 -1.69 68.24
CA GLU A 119 -43.23 -0.82 67.78
C GLU A 119 -43.52 0.02 66.53
N HIS A 120 -44.12 1.18 66.78
CA HIS A 120 -43.52 2.48 66.49
C HIS A 120 -42.94 2.73 65.09
N ILE A 121 -43.35 3.88 64.53
CA ILE A 121 -42.62 4.73 63.57
C ILE A 121 -43.01 4.53 62.10
N HIS A 122 -44.10 5.19 61.67
CA HIS A 122 -44.02 6.21 60.61
C HIS A 122 -45.32 7.04 60.60
N SER A 123 -45.48 7.82 61.68
CA SER A 123 -46.35 8.99 61.76
C SER A 123 -45.84 10.14 60.87
N LEU A 124 -45.62 9.93 59.57
CA LEU A 124 -44.99 10.97 58.73
C LEU A 124 -45.65 11.23 57.37
N ILE A 125 -46.98 11.16 57.33
CA ILE A 125 -47.78 12.06 56.44
C ILE A 125 -48.34 13.22 57.28
N ASP A 126 -47.66 13.60 58.37
CA ASP A 126 -48.18 14.62 59.30
C ASP A 126 -47.77 16.05 59.01
N HIS A 127 -46.92 16.29 58.01
CA HIS A 127 -46.65 17.66 57.58
C HIS A 127 -46.71 17.80 56.06
N PRO A 128 -47.91 17.82 55.46
CA PRO A 128 -48.06 18.40 54.12
C PRO A 128 -47.58 19.87 54.11
N LYS A 129 -47.57 20.53 55.28
CA LYS A 129 -46.89 21.80 55.53
C LYS A 129 -45.36 21.73 55.41
N PHE A 130 -44.72 20.60 55.72
CA PHE A 130 -43.29 20.39 55.56
C PHE A 130 -42.94 20.13 54.10
N ILE A 131 -43.69 19.28 53.39
CA ILE A 131 -43.55 19.11 51.93
C ILE A 131 -43.73 20.47 51.23
N LEU A 132 -44.76 21.23 51.62
CA LEU A 132 -44.99 22.59 51.14
C LEU A 132 -43.82 23.52 51.47
N GLY A 133 -43.28 23.46 52.70
CA GLY A 133 -42.14 24.26 53.14
C GLY A 133 -40.86 23.97 52.36
N VAL A 134 -40.57 22.70 52.10
CA VAL A 134 -39.45 22.27 51.25
C VAL A 134 -39.66 22.74 49.82
N GLY A 135 -40.86 22.57 49.26
CA GLY A 135 -41.21 23.08 47.93
C GLY A 135 -41.06 24.60 47.80
N ILE A 136 -41.51 25.38 48.79
CA ILE A 136 -41.34 26.84 48.81
C ILE A 136 -39.85 27.22 48.86
N TYR A 137 -39.08 26.60 49.75
CA TYR A 137 -37.65 26.87 49.89
C TYR A 137 -36.89 26.56 48.60
N ALA A 138 -37.12 25.37 48.02
CA ALA A 138 -36.49 24.94 46.78
C ALA A 138 -36.88 25.85 45.61
N THR A 139 -38.16 26.26 45.52
CA THR A 139 -38.65 27.18 44.48
C THR A 139 -37.98 28.56 44.59
N ILE A 140 -37.90 29.14 45.80
CA ILE A 140 -37.25 30.45 46.02
C ILE A 140 -35.76 30.36 45.69
N SER A 141 -35.07 29.32 46.18
CA SER A 141 -33.64 29.15 45.96
C SER A 141 -33.30 29.00 44.47
N ASN A 142 -34.03 28.12 43.75
CA ASN A 142 -33.82 27.91 42.32
C ASN A 142 -34.25 29.11 41.46
N CYS A 143 -35.23 29.91 41.90
CA CYS A 143 -35.62 31.14 41.20
C CYS A 143 -34.54 32.22 41.31
N LEU A 144 -33.99 32.47 42.50
CA LEU A 144 -32.87 33.40 42.71
C LEU A 144 -31.65 33.00 41.87
N LEU A 145 -31.34 31.70 41.84
CA LEU A 145 -30.22 31.17 41.08
C LEU A 145 -30.47 31.21 39.56
N GLY A 146 -31.70 30.95 39.13
CA GLY A 146 -32.14 31.08 37.74
C GLY A 146 -31.97 32.51 37.21
N ILE A 147 -32.36 33.52 38.00
CA ILE A 147 -32.16 34.94 37.67
C ILE A 147 -30.66 35.25 37.53
N ALA A 148 -29.82 34.73 38.44
CA ALA A 148 -28.37 34.92 38.37
C ALA A 148 -27.75 34.26 37.12
N ILE A 149 -28.26 33.10 36.69
CA ILE A 149 -27.84 32.42 35.45
C ILE A 149 -28.24 33.26 34.23
N LEU A 150 -29.51 33.66 34.12
CA LEU A 150 -30.01 34.47 32.99
C LEU A 150 -29.26 35.80 32.88
N TYR A 151 -29.04 36.50 34.01
CA TYR A 151 -28.29 37.75 34.03
C TYR A 151 -26.87 37.59 33.46
N ASN A 152 -26.17 36.52 33.87
CA ASN A 152 -24.82 36.26 33.37
C ASN A 152 -24.81 35.86 31.89
N VAL A 153 -25.77 35.07 31.42
CA VAL A 153 -25.91 34.71 30.00
C VAL A 153 -26.16 35.95 29.13
N VAL A 154 -27.08 36.83 29.54
CA VAL A 154 -27.37 38.09 28.82
C VAL A 154 -26.15 39.00 28.82
N LYS A 155 -25.45 39.13 29.95
CA LYS A 155 -24.22 39.92 30.07
C LYS A 155 -23.12 39.39 29.14
N SER A 156 -22.97 38.07 29.06
CA SER A 156 -21.96 37.42 28.22
C SER A 156 -22.27 37.57 26.73
N SER A 157 -23.53 37.35 26.34
CA SER A 157 -24.01 37.54 24.96
C SER A 157 -23.77 38.98 24.46
N ARG A 158 -24.03 39.99 25.30
CA ARG A 158 -23.73 41.40 24.98
C ARG A 158 -22.24 41.67 24.80
N LYS A 159 -21.39 41.07 25.64
CA LYS A 159 -19.92 41.20 25.55
C LYS A 159 -19.40 40.55 24.26
N PHE A 160 -19.89 39.36 23.93
CA PHE A 160 -19.54 38.66 22.70
C PHE A 160 -19.95 39.43 21.45
N LYS A 161 -21.18 39.97 21.42
CA LYS A 161 -21.67 40.80 20.31
C LYS A 161 -20.78 42.03 20.07
N LYS A 162 -20.39 42.73 21.13
CA LYS A 162 -19.43 43.86 21.04
C LYS A 162 -18.06 43.44 20.50
N GLN A 163 -17.53 42.30 20.92
CA GLN A 163 -16.26 41.79 20.40
C GLN A 163 -16.34 41.39 18.92
N LEU A 164 -17.49 40.86 18.49
CA LEU A 164 -17.75 40.50 17.09
C LEU A 164 -17.86 41.74 16.19
N GLU A 165 -18.53 42.79 16.68
CA GLU A 165 -18.60 44.10 16.02
C GLU A 165 -17.21 44.73 15.90
N GLN A 166 -16.39 44.62 16.95
CA GLN A 166 -15.00 45.10 16.96
C GLN A 166 -14.08 44.30 16.01
N ARG A 167 -14.31 42.98 15.86
CA ARG A 167 -13.62 42.13 14.87
C ARG A 167 -14.01 42.47 13.43
N ARG A 168 -15.28 42.77 13.16
CA ARG A 168 -15.75 43.19 11.83
C ARG A 168 -15.17 44.53 11.39
N ALA A 169 -14.85 45.42 12.34
CA ALA A 169 -14.21 46.71 12.06
C ALA A 169 -12.71 46.63 11.72
N ASN A 170 -11.98 45.61 12.21
CA ASN A 170 -10.52 45.49 12.08
C ASN A 170 -10.08 44.48 10.98
N ARG A 171 -10.64 44.58 9.77
CA ARG A 171 -10.43 43.64 8.64
C ARG A 171 -9.01 43.53 8.03
N LYS A 172 -7.94 44.14 8.60
CA LYS A 172 -6.63 44.25 7.91
C LYS A 172 -5.37 43.87 8.70
N GLN A 173 -5.44 43.13 9.82
CA GLN A 173 -4.22 42.59 10.43
C GLN A 173 -4.41 41.16 10.98
N PRO A 174 -3.50 40.21 10.69
CA PRO A 174 -3.46 38.94 11.40
C PRO A 174 -2.88 39.17 12.80
N LEU A 175 -3.63 38.84 13.85
CA LEU A 175 -3.19 38.98 15.24
C LEU A 175 -2.60 37.65 15.78
N PRO A 176 -1.65 37.67 16.73
CA PRO A 176 -0.87 36.50 17.11
C PRO A 176 -1.65 35.54 18.02
N ARG A 177 -1.34 34.25 17.87
CA ARG A 177 -1.89 33.04 18.52
C ARG A 177 -2.03 33.04 20.07
N LYS A 178 -1.64 34.09 20.80
CA LYS A 178 -1.60 34.09 22.28
C LYS A 178 -2.86 34.60 23.00
N LEU A 179 -3.85 35.17 22.29
CA LEU A 179 -5.01 35.83 22.92
C LEU A 179 -6.25 34.95 23.12
N PHE A 180 -6.28 33.72 22.60
CA PHE A 180 -7.44 32.83 22.74
C PHE A 180 -7.55 32.12 24.11
N SER A 181 -6.58 32.29 25.02
CA SER A 181 -6.53 31.52 26.28
C SER A 181 -6.97 32.27 27.54
N LYS A 182 -7.29 33.56 27.46
CA LYS A 182 -7.59 34.36 28.67
C LYS A 182 -8.97 35.00 28.59
N SER A 183 -9.86 34.45 29.41
CA SER A 183 -11.21 34.93 29.76
C SER A 183 -12.36 34.44 28.88
N LEU A 184 -12.83 33.22 29.13
CA LEU A 184 -14.21 32.88 28.82
C LEU A 184 -14.80 32.06 29.96
N LEU A 185 -15.80 32.62 30.63
CA LEU A 185 -16.38 32.12 31.87
C LEU A 185 -17.44 31.05 31.54
N ILE A 186 -17.74 30.21 32.54
CA ILE A 186 -18.63 29.03 32.52
C ILE A 186 -20.01 29.23 31.81
N THR A 187 -20.49 30.44 31.59
CA THR A 187 -21.75 30.74 30.90
C THR A 187 -21.69 30.80 29.37
N ASP A 188 -20.50 30.81 28.76
CA ASP A 188 -20.33 30.84 27.29
C ASP A 188 -20.23 29.45 26.64
N THR A 189 -20.41 28.38 27.42
CA THR A 189 -20.20 27.00 26.98
C THR A 189 -21.46 26.29 26.52
N LEU A 190 -22.64 26.84 26.82
CA LEU A 190 -23.94 26.29 26.46
C LEU A 190 -24.65 27.28 25.53
N PRO A 191 -25.19 26.84 24.37
CA PRO A 191 -26.06 27.66 23.55
C PRO A 191 -27.17 28.24 24.43
N ILE A 192 -27.57 29.49 24.19
CA ILE A 192 -28.54 30.24 25.01
C ILE A 192 -29.78 29.38 25.35
N HIS A 193 -30.25 28.58 24.38
CA HIS A 193 -31.34 27.62 24.55
C HIS A 193 -31.12 26.60 25.68
N HIS A 194 -29.93 26.05 25.87
CA HIS A 194 -29.66 25.08 26.94
C HIS A 194 -29.66 25.75 28.32
N SER A 195 -29.18 26.99 28.43
CA SER A 195 -29.22 27.73 29.69
C SER A 195 -30.65 28.06 30.10
N PHE A 196 -31.53 28.38 29.14
CA PHE A 196 -32.97 28.52 29.40
C PHE A 196 -33.62 27.20 29.80
N LEU A 197 -33.33 26.11 29.07
CA LEU A 197 -33.86 24.79 29.39
C LEU A 197 -33.40 24.32 30.77
N GLN A 198 -32.16 24.64 31.16
CA GLN A 198 -31.62 24.34 32.48
C GLN A 198 -32.38 25.06 33.59
N VAL A 199 -32.67 26.36 33.43
CA VAL A 199 -33.45 27.13 34.41
C VAL A 199 -34.88 26.62 34.51
N PHE A 200 -35.49 26.24 33.38
CA PHE A 200 -36.80 25.59 33.38
C PHE A 200 -36.79 24.26 34.15
N ASN A 201 -35.77 23.42 33.91
CA ASN A 201 -35.63 22.13 34.59
C ASN A 201 -35.40 22.28 36.10
N MET A 202 -34.68 23.33 36.54
CA MET A 202 -34.46 23.64 37.97
C MET A 202 -35.73 24.10 38.70
N LEU A 203 -36.76 24.54 37.98
CA LEU A 203 -38.02 24.99 38.57
C LEU A 203 -39.11 23.91 38.53
N LEU A 204 -39.06 23.01 37.54
CA LEU A 204 -40.09 21.98 37.34
C LEU A 204 -40.26 21.05 38.55
N GLY A 205 -39.16 20.57 39.12
CA GLY A 205 -39.15 19.70 40.31
C GLY A 205 -39.73 20.35 41.56
N PRO A 206 -39.22 21.52 41.99
CA PRO A 206 -39.76 22.24 43.13
C PRO A 206 -41.23 22.63 42.97
N LEU A 207 -41.65 22.97 41.74
CA LEU A 207 -43.05 23.25 41.43
C LEU A 207 -43.94 22.00 41.54
N ALA A 208 -43.43 20.82 41.18
CA ALA A 208 -44.14 19.55 41.35
C ALA A 208 -44.26 19.16 42.83
N ILE A 209 -43.20 19.37 43.63
CA ILE A 209 -43.22 19.20 45.10
C ILE A 209 -44.22 20.18 45.73
N LEU A 210 -44.21 21.44 45.30
CA LEU A 210 -45.14 22.47 45.77
C LEU A 210 -46.59 22.11 45.41
N ALA A 211 -46.84 21.68 44.17
CA ALA A 211 -48.16 21.23 43.72
C ALA A 211 -48.63 20.02 44.53
N CYS A 212 -47.76 19.04 44.78
CA CYS A 212 -48.05 17.89 45.62
C CYS A 212 -48.43 18.32 47.05
N GLY A 213 -47.65 19.22 47.66
CA GLY A 213 -47.94 19.79 48.98
C GLY A 213 -49.28 20.54 49.05
N ILE A 214 -49.61 21.36 48.05
CA ILE A 214 -50.88 22.10 47.97
C ILE A 214 -52.06 21.15 47.80
N LEU A 215 -51.97 20.19 46.86
CA LEU A 215 -53.01 19.18 46.62
C LEU A 215 -53.30 18.35 47.87
N LEU A 216 -52.25 17.97 48.61
CA LEU A 216 -52.37 17.23 49.86
C LEU A 216 -53.02 18.06 50.98
N ILE A 217 -52.87 19.39 51.00
CA ILE A 217 -53.52 20.27 51.98
C ILE A 217 -54.98 20.56 51.60
N MET A 218 -55.27 20.87 50.33
CA MET A 218 -56.61 21.25 49.86
C MET A 218 -57.63 20.11 49.98
N LEU A 219 -57.19 18.85 49.86
CA LEU A 219 -58.07 17.68 49.85
C LEU A 219 -58.18 16.98 51.22
N SER A 220 -57.74 17.64 52.30
CA SER A 220 -57.42 17.02 53.59
C SER A 220 -58.57 16.90 54.63
N GLU A 221 -59.84 17.09 54.27
CA GLU A 221 -60.91 17.13 55.30
C GLU A 221 -61.39 15.76 55.82
N LYS A 222 -61.05 14.62 55.16
CA LYS A 222 -61.40 13.26 55.64
C LYS A 222 -60.19 12.31 55.69
N TYR A 223 -60.00 11.63 56.81
CA TYR A 223 -58.83 10.75 57.09
C TYR A 223 -58.66 9.59 56.08
N HIS A 224 -59.76 8.92 55.70
CA HIS A 224 -59.71 7.82 54.71
C HIS A 224 -59.40 8.29 53.29
N VAL A 225 -59.82 9.51 52.93
CA VAL A 225 -59.52 10.17 51.65
C VAL A 225 -58.03 10.55 51.61
N ARG A 226 -57.46 11.03 52.72
CA ARG A 226 -56.03 11.40 52.80
C ARG A 226 -55.08 10.23 52.46
N VAL A 227 -55.38 9.01 52.91
CA VAL A 227 -54.53 7.82 52.68
C VAL A 227 -54.61 7.29 51.25
N MET A 228 -55.79 7.33 50.63
CA MET A 228 -55.97 6.90 49.24
C MET A 228 -55.32 7.89 48.26
N TYR A 229 -55.41 9.19 48.53
CA TYR A 229 -54.88 10.23 47.66
C TYR A 229 -53.36 10.40 47.81
N SER A 230 -52.77 10.26 49.02
CA SER A 230 -51.31 10.31 49.18
C SER A 230 -50.58 9.19 48.44
N ARG A 231 -51.20 8.01 48.35
CA ARG A 231 -50.68 6.86 47.59
C ARG A 231 -50.90 6.93 46.08
N LEU A 232 -51.69 7.90 45.60
CA LEU A 232 -52.01 8.08 44.17
C LEU A 232 -51.36 9.33 43.58
N VAL A 233 -51.48 10.48 44.26
CA VAL A 233 -51.04 11.79 43.77
C VAL A 233 -49.52 11.86 43.63
N ASP A 234 -48.78 11.40 44.64
CA ASP A 234 -47.32 11.46 44.66
C ASP A 234 -46.69 10.56 43.56
N PRO A 235 -47.09 9.29 43.37
CA PRO A 235 -46.61 8.47 42.24
C PRO A 235 -47.01 8.99 40.85
N ILE A 236 -48.21 9.59 40.68
CA ILE A 236 -48.63 10.16 39.39
C ILE A 236 -47.79 11.38 39.03
N ILE A 237 -47.59 12.30 39.98
CA ILE A 237 -46.75 13.48 39.79
C ILE A 237 -45.30 13.03 39.51
N CYS A 238 -44.81 12.00 40.20
CA CYS A 238 -43.48 11.43 39.96
C CYS A 238 -43.35 10.84 38.54
N CYS A 239 -44.33 10.08 38.06
CA CYS A 239 -44.32 9.54 36.70
C CYS A 239 -44.33 10.66 35.63
N PHE A 240 -45.12 11.72 35.85
CA PHE A 240 -45.14 12.89 34.98
C PHE A 240 -43.80 13.63 35.00
N LEU A 241 -43.23 13.84 36.19
CA LEU A 241 -41.93 14.48 36.37
C LEU A 241 -40.81 13.68 35.67
N PHE A 242 -40.82 12.35 35.82
CA PHE A 242 -39.90 11.44 35.15
C PHE A 242 -39.96 11.58 33.63
N LEU A 243 -41.15 11.48 33.04
CA LEU A 243 -41.34 11.63 31.58
C LEU A 243 -40.88 13.00 31.09
N SER A 244 -41.17 14.06 31.84
CA SER A 244 -40.72 15.42 31.53
C SER A 244 -39.20 15.54 31.56
N TYR A 245 -38.53 15.01 32.59
CA TYR A 245 -37.06 15.01 32.66
C TYR A 245 -36.41 14.20 31.53
N ILE A 246 -36.96 13.04 31.15
CA ILE A 246 -36.45 12.26 30.02
C ILE A 246 -36.54 13.05 28.72
N PHE A 247 -37.70 13.64 28.44
CA PHE A 247 -37.90 14.46 27.23
C PHE A 247 -36.92 15.65 27.19
N MET A 248 -36.73 16.32 28.32
CA MET A 248 -35.84 17.48 28.42
C MET A 248 -34.34 17.13 28.37
N ILE A 249 -33.95 15.93 28.82
CA ILE A 249 -32.56 15.44 28.75
C ILE A 249 -32.22 14.83 27.38
N ALA A 250 -33.23 14.39 26.61
CA ALA A 250 -33.05 13.86 25.26
C ALA A 250 -32.36 14.85 24.30
N VAL A 251 -32.59 16.16 24.48
CA VAL A 251 -31.95 17.19 23.66
C VAL A 251 -30.46 17.35 24.00
N PRO A 252 -30.05 17.63 25.26
CA PRO A 252 -28.63 17.66 25.65
C PRO A 252 -27.86 16.37 25.36
N ILE A 253 -28.47 15.20 25.60
CA ILE A 253 -27.77 13.93 25.40
C ILE A 253 -27.48 13.68 23.92
N ARG A 254 -28.39 14.09 23.02
CA ARG A 254 -28.18 14.02 21.56
C ARG A 254 -26.96 14.86 21.13
N ASP A 255 -26.80 16.06 21.67
CA ASP A 255 -25.68 16.92 21.33
C ASP A 255 -24.34 16.38 21.85
N VAL A 256 -24.33 15.86 23.09
CA VAL A 256 -23.18 15.14 23.65
C VAL A 256 -22.84 13.91 22.82
N MET A 257 -23.85 13.16 22.36
CA MET A 257 -23.65 12.02 21.47
C MET A 257 -23.01 12.44 20.15
N HIS A 258 -23.50 13.49 19.50
CA HIS A 258 -22.86 14.00 18.28
C HIS A 258 -21.40 14.41 18.49
N LEU A 259 -21.04 14.94 19.66
CA LEU A 259 -19.66 15.28 20.02
C LEU A 259 -18.79 14.04 20.25
N VAL A 260 -19.29 13.04 20.98
CA VAL A 260 -18.58 11.76 21.20
C VAL A 260 -18.39 11.02 19.88
N LEU A 261 -19.39 11.08 19.01
CA LEU A 261 -19.40 10.49 17.67
C LEU A 261 -18.49 11.22 16.67
N GLN A 262 -17.87 12.34 17.07
CA GLN A 262 -17.08 13.19 16.16
C GLN A 262 -17.88 13.56 14.91
N ALA A 263 -19.18 13.80 15.09
CA ALA A 263 -20.06 14.11 13.98
C ALA A 263 -19.69 15.46 13.36
N LYS A 264 -19.92 15.56 12.05
CA LYS A 264 -19.81 16.80 11.30
C LYS A 264 -20.74 17.88 11.89
N PRO A 265 -20.30 19.15 12.02
CA PRO A 265 -21.18 20.23 12.45
C PRO A 265 -22.32 20.48 11.45
N ASN A 266 -23.55 20.64 11.95
CA ASN A 266 -24.75 20.83 11.13
C ASN A 266 -24.77 22.14 10.33
N TYR A 267 -24.02 23.16 10.75
CA TYR A 267 -23.97 24.48 10.10
C TYR A 267 -22.99 24.52 8.92
N LEU A 268 -22.18 23.48 8.73
CA LEU A 268 -21.05 23.51 7.82
C LEU A 268 -21.36 22.61 6.62
N ASN A 269 -21.41 23.20 5.42
CA ASN A 269 -21.59 22.45 4.18
C ASN A 269 -20.20 22.04 3.64
N SER A 270 -19.97 20.75 3.42
CA SER A 270 -18.64 20.27 2.99
C SER A 270 -18.41 20.63 1.54
N ASP A 271 -19.43 20.39 0.74
CA ASP A 271 -19.42 20.52 -0.71
C ASP A 271 -19.23 21.99 -1.11
N GLU A 272 -19.75 22.92 -0.31
CA GLU A 272 -19.54 24.37 -0.50
C GLU A 272 -18.08 24.78 -0.22
N ILE A 273 -17.43 24.17 0.77
CA ILE A 273 -16.03 24.46 1.08
C ILE A 273 -15.10 23.84 0.04
N GLU A 274 -15.36 22.61 -0.38
CA GLU A 274 -14.62 21.95 -1.46
C GLU A 274 -14.70 22.77 -2.75
N THR A 275 -15.91 23.15 -3.17
CA THR A 275 -16.11 23.98 -4.36
C THR A 275 -15.48 25.36 -4.22
N THR A 276 -15.52 25.99 -3.04
CA THR A 276 -14.85 27.26 -2.78
C THR A 276 -13.33 27.11 -2.91
N ILE A 277 -12.72 26.06 -2.35
CA ILE A 277 -11.28 25.83 -2.46
C ILE A 277 -10.86 25.58 -3.92
N MET A 278 -11.63 24.77 -4.66
CA MET A 278 -11.35 24.48 -6.07
C MET A 278 -11.50 25.72 -6.98
N THR A 279 -12.44 26.62 -6.67
CA THR A 279 -12.73 27.79 -7.50
C THR A 279 -11.91 29.02 -7.14
N SER A 280 -11.59 29.22 -5.85
CA SER A 280 -10.89 30.41 -5.36
C SER A 280 -9.37 30.32 -5.43
N ILE A 281 -8.81 29.11 -5.40
CA ILE A 281 -7.36 28.88 -5.38
C ILE A 281 -6.94 28.27 -6.71
N SER A 282 -6.34 29.09 -7.58
CA SER A 282 -5.79 28.63 -8.85
C SER A 282 -4.71 27.57 -8.61
N GLY A 283 -4.72 26.46 -9.34
CA GLY A 283 -3.72 25.38 -9.24
C GLY A 283 -4.01 24.27 -8.22
N VAL A 284 -5.16 24.30 -7.54
CA VAL A 284 -5.79 23.10 -6.98
C VAL A 284 -6.63 22.45 -8.08
N THR A 285 -6.36 21.18 -8.37
CA THR A 285 -7.06 20.43 -9.43
C THR A 285 -8.23 19.63 -8.88
N ASP A 286 -8.02 18.95 -7.75
CA ASP A 286 -9.04 18.12 -7.11
C ASP A 286 -8.81 18.00 -5.60
N ILE A 287 -9.83 17.54 -4.88
CA ILE A 287 -9.81 17.23 -3.44
C ILE A 287 -10.29 15.78 -3.29
N HIS A 288 -9.37 14.86 -2.99
CA HIS A 288 -9.70 13.44 -2.91
C HIS A 288 -10.45 13.04 -1.63
N GLU A 289 -10.13 13.70 -0.51
CA GLU A 289 -10.74 13.40 0.78
C GLU A 289 -10.83 14.66 1.63
N PHE A 290 -12.04 14.99 2.10
CA PHE A 290 -12.27 16.08 3.05
C PHE A 290 -13.12 15.58 4.21
N HIS A 291 -12.56 15.64 5.42
CA HIS A 291 -13.24 15.22 6.64
C HIS A 291 -13.24 16.34 7.67
N VAL A 292 -14.42 16.66 8.21
CA VAL A 292 -14.61 17.69 9.25
C VAL A 292 -15.38 17.11 10.42
N TRP A 293 -14.86 17.32 11.63
CA TRP A 293 -15.45 16.81 12.86
C TRP A 293 -15.29 17.76 14.05
N ARG A 294 -16.14 17.59 15.06
CA ARG A 294 -16.08 18.36 16.31
C ARG A 294 -15.27 17.64 17.37
N LEU A 295 -14.28 18.32 17.94
CA LEU A 295 -13.52 17.84 19.10
C LEU A 295 -14.18 18.24 20.43
N THR A 296 -14.68 19.47 20.49
CA THR A 296 -15.47 20.01 21.60
C THR A 296 -16.59 20.88 21.02
N PRO A 297 -17.57 21.37 21.81
CA PRO A 297 -18.60 22.27 21.29
C PRO A 297 -18.04 23.50 20.56
N GLN A 298 -16.82 23.92 20.89
CA GLN A 298 -16.16 25.12 20.39
C GLN A 298 -14.96 24.84 19.48
N LYS A 299 -14.53 23.57 19.36
CA LYS A 299 -13.37 23.21 18.53
C LYS A 299 -13.76 22.28 17.40
N THR A 300 -13.61 22.75 16.18
CA THR A 300 -13.82 21.99 14.94
C THR A 300 -12.48 21.73 14.27
N LEU A 301 -12.25 20.49 13.87
CA LEU A 301 -11.04 20.03 13.19
C LEU A 301 -11.38 19.57 11.78
N ALA A 302 -10.43 19.71 10.86
CA ALA A 302 -10.54 19.17 9.52
C ALA A 302 -9.25 18.48 9.05
N THR A 303 -9.40 17.49 8.19
CA THR A 303 -8.33 16.90 7.37
C THR A 303 -8.74 16.98 5.91
N ILE A 304 -7.82 17.37 5.05
CA ILE A 304 -8.07 17.50 3.62
C ILE A 304 -6.87 17.00 2.80
N HIS A 305 -7.15 16.24 1.75
CA HIS A 305 -6.17 15.82 0.75
C HIS A 305 -6.39 16.65 -0.52
N VAL A 306 -5.41 17.49 -0.86
CA VAL A 306 -5.53 18.48 -1.94
C VAL A 306 -4.55 18.15 -3.06
N VAL A 307 -5.05 18.01 -4.28
CA VAL A 307 -4.25 17.72 -5.46
C VAL A 307 -3.79 19.02 -6.12
N PHE A 308 -2.50 19.31 -6.00
CA PHE A 308 -1.86 20.48 -6.60
C PHE A 308 -1.31 20.17 -7.99
N ASN A 309 -1.26 21.19 -8.85
CA ASN A 309 -0.71 21.05 -10.20
C ASN A 309 0.83 21.02 -10.20
N THR A 310 1.49 21.75 -9.29
CA THR A 310 2.96 21.81 -9.18
C THR A 310 3.44 21.84 -7.73
N THR A 311 4.70 21.45 -7.48
CA THR A 311 5.30 21.42 -6.14
C THR A 311 5.54 22.81 -5.53
N GLU A 312 5.71 23.84 -6.34
CA GLU A 312 5.93 25.22 -5.88
C GLU A 312 4.65 25.86 -5.31
N ASP A 313 3.50 25.39 -5.78
CA ASP A 313 2.18 25.85 -5.37
C ASP A 313 1.83 25.52 -3.92
N ILE A 314 2.50 24.54 -3.30
CA ILE A 314 2.20 24.13 -1.92
C ILE A 314 2.48 25.28 -0.95
N LEU A 315 3.71 25.83 -0.95
CA LEU A 315 4.11 26.81 0.05
C LEU A 315 3.38 28.15 -0.11
N SER A 316 3.06 28.52 -1.35
CA SER A 316 2.32 29.74 -1.65
C SER A 316 0.83 29.63 -1.27
N LYS A 317 0.18 28.50 -1.58
CA LYS A 317 -1.28 28.34 -1.43
C LYS A 317 -1.71 27.70 -0.12
N TYR A 318 -0.80 27.08 0.65
CA TYR A 318 -1.11 26.50 1.96
C TYR A 318 -1.72 27.53 2.91
N GLN A 319 -1.22 28.77 2.88
CA GLN A 319 -1.70 29.87 3.72
C GLN A 319 -3.14 30.25 3.33
N ASP A 320 -3.46 30.29 2.04
CA ASP A 320 -4.78 30.65 1.52
C ASP A 320 -5.84 29.60 1.85
N ILE A 321 -5.49 28.32 1.73
CA ILE A 321 -6.36 27.21 2.16
C ILE A 321 -6.65 27.33 3.67
N CYS A 322 -5.63 27.61 4.48
CA CYS A 322 -5.82 27.81 5.92
C CYS A 322 -6.76 29.00 6.22
N LEU A 323 -6.68 30.10 5.46
CA LEU A 323 -7.57 31.25 5.62
C LEU A 323 -9.04 30.92 5.34
N ILE A 324 -9.32 30.18 4.26
CA ILE A 324 -10.70 29.74 3.93
C ILE A 324 -11.28 28.88 5.06
N PHE A 325 -10.47 28.01 5.65
CA PHE A 325 -10.92 27.20 6.79
C PHE A 325 -11.12 28.02 8.07
N GLU A 326 -10.27 29.02 8.32
CA GLU A 326 -10.46 29.96 9.44
C GLU A 326 -11.75 30.79 9.28
N GLU A 327 -12.08 31.22 8.06
CA GLU A 327 -13.34 31.92 7.74
C GLU A 327 -14.58 31.06 8.00
N ASN A 328 -14.49 29.76 7.72
CA ASN A 328 -15.56 28.79 7.95
C ASN A 328 -15.60 28.23 9.39
N HIS A 329 -14.88 28.85 10.34
CA HIS A 329 -14.86 28.46 11.75
C HIS A 329 -14.30 27.06 12.02
N ILE A 330 -13.24 26.68 11.31
CA ILE A 330 -12.45 25.47 11.58
C ILE A 330 -11.15 25.88 12.27
N ASP A 331 -10.91 25.34 13.48
CA ASP A 331 -9.81 25.80 14.35
C ASP A 331 -8.44 25.23 13.96
N HIS A 332 -8.42 24.03 13.39
CA HIS A 332 -7.20 23.39 12.97
C HIS A 332 -7.45 22.47 11.78
N VAL A 333 -6.55 22.56 10.80
CA VAL A 333 -6.62 21.79 9.55
C VAL A 333 -5.32 21.02 9.39
N THR A 334 -5.43 19.78 8.93
CA THR A 334 -4.28 19.00 8.45
C THR A 334 -4.43 18.87 6.92
N ILE A 335 -3.50 19.44 6.18
CA ILE A 335 -3.52 19.42 4.71
C ILE A 335 -2.47 18.40 4.25
N GLN A 336 -2.90 17.38 3.52
CA GLN A 336 -2.03 16.44 2.83
C GLN A 336 -1.97 16.82 1.36
N PRO A 337 -0.83 17.29 0.84
CA PRO A 337 -0.69 17.60 -0.57
C PRO A 337 -0.50 16.32 -1.38
N GLU A 338 -1.22 16.23 -2.49
CA GLU A 338 -1.09 15.22 -3.54
C GLU A 338 -0.84 15.95 -4.87
N PHE A 339 -0.39 15.24 -5.91
CA PHE A 339 -0.13 15.83 -7.21
C PHE A 339 -0.75 14.98 -8.30
N SER A 340 -1.31 15.62 -9.33
CA SER A 340 -1.77 14.90 -10.50
C SER A 340 -0.55 14.28 -11.18
N LEU A 341 -0.44 12.95 -11.10
CA LEU A 341 0.33 12.21 -12.09
C LEU A 341 -0.41 12.46 -13.39
N LEU A 342 0.18 13.27 -14.29
CA LEU A 342 -0.34 13.49 -15.64
C LEU A 342 -0.61 12.13 -16.27
N SER A 343 -1.88 11.70 -16.25
CA SER A 343 -2.36 10.58 -17.04
C SER A 343 -2.34 11.04 -18.49
N ASP A 344 -1.52 10.36 -19.29
CA ASP A 344 -1.45 10.33 -20.75
C ASP A 344 -2.73 10.78 -21.48
N ASN A 345 -2.93 12.08 -21.64
CA ASN A 345 -3.89 12.68 -22.57
C ASN A 345 -3.53 14.14 -22.83
N MET A 346 -2.59 14.39 -23.75
CA MET A 346 -2.49 15.68 -24.43
C MET A 346 -2.34 15.46 -25.93
N ASN A 347 -3.50 15.44 -26.60
CA ASN A 347 -3.61 15.88 -27.97
C ASN A 347 -3.31 17.39 -28.04
N THR A 348 -2.37 17.74 -28.92
CA THR A 348 -2.27 19.01 -29.65
C THR A 348 -2.28 20.31 -28.83
N ILE A 349 -1.08 20.79 -28.46
CA ILE A 349 -0.79 22.23 -28.48
C ILE A 349 0.11 22.48 -29.69
N THR A 350 -0.51 22.83 -30.81
CA THR A 350 0.18 23.40 -31.97
C THR A 350 0.63 24.82 -31.61
N CYS A 351 1.93 25.02 -31.37
CA CYS A 351 2.53 26.36 -31.45
C CYS A 351 2.70 26.71 -32.94
N ASN A 352 1.83 27.59 -33.43
CA ASN A 352 1.87 28.09 -34.79
C ASN A 352 3.02 29.11 -34.91
N ASN A 353 4.18 28.66 -35.39
CA ASN A 353 5.34 29.51 -35.60
C ASN A 353 5.29 30.17 -36.98
N GLN A 354 4.75 31.39 -37.05
CA GLN A 354 5.12 32.35 -38.08
C GLN A 354 5.62 33.61 -37.39
N CYS A 355 6.95 33.71 -37.22
CA CYS A 355 7.62 34.98 -36.94
C CYS A 355 8.48 35.30 -38.15
N SER A 356 8.09 36.30 -38.91
CA SER A 356 8.69 36.68 -40.20
C SER A 356 9.70 37.83 -40.04
N LEU A 357 10.54 37.80 -39.00
CA LEU A 357 11.54 38.83 -38.71
C LEU A 357 12.82 38.21 -38.10
N ASP A 358 13.96 38.86 -38.35
CA ASP A 358 15.33 38.37 -38.13
C ASP A 358 15.64 37.83 -36.71
N GLU A 359 16.49 36.81 -36.66
CA GLU A 359 16.83 35.94 -35.51
C GLU A 359 17.18 36.67 -34.19
N ALA A 360 17.67 37.91 -34.24
CA ALA A 360 18.14 38.62 -33.05
C ALA A 360 17.00 39.21 -32.18
N GLU A 361 15.86 39.60 -32.77
CA GLU A 361 14.73 40.16 -32.01
C GLU A 361 13.77 39.09 -31.47
N CYS A 362 13.76 37.89 -32.08
CA CYS A 362 12.90 36.78 -31.65
C CYS A 362 13.37 36.18 -30.31
N ILE A 363 14.68 36.15 -30.08
CA ILE A 363 15.30 35.63 -28.85
C ILE A 363 14.97 36.50 -27.63
N ALA A 364 14.76 37.80 -27.81
CA ALA A 364 14.50 38.75 -26.73
C ALA A 364 13.08 38.67 -26.13
N LYS A 365 12.15 37.90 -26.74
CA LYS A 365 10.75 37.80 -26.29
C LYS A 365 10.30 36.41 -25.83
N GLN A 366 11.20 35.41 -25.77
CA GLN A 366 10.88 34.16 -25.08
C GLN A 366 11.05 34.33 -23.57
N CYS A 367 9.92 34.33 -22.85
CA CYS A 367 9.87 34.29 -21.39
C CYS A 367 10.30 32.91 -20.88
N CYS A 368 11.61 32.68 -20.75
CA CYS A 368 12.21 31.65 -19.89
C CYS A 368 13.67 32.03 -19.64
N GLU A 369 13.95 32.71 -18.53
CA GLU A 369 15.34 32.89 -18.08
C GLU A 369 15.92 31.56 -17.61
N THR A 370 16.97 31.13 -18.31
CA THR A 370 17.89 30.08 -17.88
C THR A 370 18.60 30.49 -16.60
N ALA A 371 18.23 29.89 -15.46
CA ALA A 371 19.03 29.98 -14.24
C ALA A 371 20.35 29.22 -14.44
N THR A 372 21.37 29.98 -14.84
CA THR A 372 22.75 29.53 -14.96
C THR A 372 23.33 29.23 -13.59
N THR A 373 24.00 28.09 -13.50
CA THR A 373 24.92 27.69 -12.44
C THR A 373 25.94 28.79 -12.12
N LYS A 374 25.71 29.55 -11.04
CA LYS A 374 26.73 30.27 -10.25
C LYS A 374 26.18 30.48 -8.83
N ASN A 375 27.02 30.16 -7.85
CA ASN A 375 26.81 30.25 -6.38
C ASN A 375 26.27 29.01 -5.63
N ILE A 376 26.95 27.86 -5.75
CA ILE A 376 26.85 26.73 -4.78
C ILE A 376 28.09 26.66 -3.84
N LYS A 377 28.79 27.77 -3.56
CA LYS A 377 29.92 27.78 -2.61
C LYS A 377 29.81 28.71 -1.40
N GLU A 378 28.71 29.45 -1.20
CA GLU A 378 28.56 30.32 -0.02
C GLU A 378 27.37 30.05 0.91
N ILE A 379 26.49 29.07 0.62
CA ILE A 379 25.39 28.70 1.55
C ILE A 379 25.77 27.47 2.40
N SER A 380 27.02 27.39 2.86
CA SER A 380 27.50 26.42 3.87
C SER A 380 27.88 27.06 5.21
N LYS A 381 27.51 28.33 5.42
CA LYS A 381 27.73 29.06 6.68
C LYS A 381 26.47 29.80 7.13
N ILE A 382 25.43 29.05 7.51
CA ILE A 382 24.47 29.54 8.51
C ILE A 382 24.38 28.50 9.63
N SER A 383 24.62 29.02 10.82
CA SER A 383 24.83 28.40 12.12
C SER A 383 23.86 27.27 12.48
N LYS A 384 24.42 26.08 12.73
CA LYS A 384 23.83 25.08 13.62
C LYS A 384 23.79 25.67 15.04
N PRO A 385 22.65 25.70 15.77
CA PRO A 385 22.71 25.90 17.20
C PRO A 385 23.35 24.65 17.85
N ARG A 386 24.56 24.82 18.37
CA ARG A 386 25.24 23.89 19.28
C ARG A 386 24.38 23.76 20.54
N ILE A 387 23.68 22.64 20.70
CA ILE A 387 23.19 22.22 22.01
C ILE A 387 24.31 21.41 22.65
N HIS A 388 25.02 22.04 23.59
CA HIS A 388 25.94 21.38 24.49
C HIS A 388 25.16 20.41 25.38
N PHE A 389 25.30 19.10 25.14
CA PHE A 389 24.96 18.10 26.15
C PHE A 389 26.05 18.11 27.21
N HIS A 390 25.77 18.73 28.35
CA HIS A 390 26.51 18.47 29.57
C HIS A 390 26.22 17.03 30.00
N ARG A 391 27.16 16.14 29.68
CA ARG A 391 27.42 14.89 30.40
C ARG A 391 27.57 15.26 31.88
N ARG A 392 26.65 14.82 32.73
CA ARG A 392 26.83 14.83 34.19
C ARG A 392 26.88 13.40 34.70
N SER A 393 27.86 13.24 35.56
CA SER A 393 28.51 12.04 36.05
C SER A 393 27.61 11.19 36.93
N SER A 394 27.78 9.88 36.78
CA SER A 394 27.83 8.86 37.82
C SER A 394 27.44 9.28 39.24
N VAL A 395 26.36 8.67 39.74
CA VAL A 395 26.20 8.35 41.16
C VAL A 395 25.83 6.87 41.22
N ASP A 396 26.71 6.11 41.87
CA ASP A 396 26.63 4.68 42.13
C ASP A 396 25.55 4.33 43.17
N LEU A 397 24.96 3.13 43.03
CA LEU A 397 24.69 2.09 44.06
C LEU A 397 23.51 1.17 43.64
N PRO A 398 23.44 -0.08 44.12
CA PRO A 398 24.36 -1.20 43.89
C PRO A 398 23.66 -2.36 43.16
N SER A 399 24.49 -3.31 42.74
CA SER A 399 24.13 -4.65 42.25
C SER A 399 23.24 -5.43 43.22
N ILE A 400 22.20 -6.06 42.71
CA ILE A 400 21.59 -7.24 43.33
C ILE A 400 21.48 -8.33 42.27
N ASP A 401 21.95 -9.49 42.69
CA ASP A 401 22.30 -10.66 41.90
C ASP A 401 21.11 -11.38 41.27
N THR A 402 21.46 -12.15 40.25
CA THR A 402 20.74 -13.31 39.76
C THR A 402 20.33 -14.25 40.89
N GLU A 403 19.05 -14.62 40.98
CA GLU A 403 18.62 -16.03 41.12
C GLU A 403 17.08 -16.18 41.14
N THR A 404 16.62 -17.11 40.31
CA THR A 404 15.46 -18.00 40.50
C THR A 404 14.25 -17.50 41.31
N ALA A 405 13.16 -17.14 40.62
CA ALA A 405 11.81 -17.38 41.13
C ALA A 405 10.80 -17.42 39.98
N SER A 406 10.41 -18.64 39.62
CA SER A 406 9.15 -18.93 38.98
C SER A 406 8.00 -18.47 39.88
N GLU A 407 7.40 -17.30 39.63
CA GLU A 407 6.20 -16.90 40.38
C GLU A 407 5.23 -16.02 39.58
N LEU A 408 4.03 -16.58 39.43
CA LEU A 408 2.71 -15.95 39.35
C LEU A 408 2.51 -14.70 38.48
N LYS A 409 1.72 -14.90 37.42
CA LYS A 409 0.84 -13.90 36.80
C LYS A 409 0.19 -13.03 37.88
N GLN A 410 0.49 -11.73 37.90
CA GLN A 410 -0.19 -10.76 38.74
C GLN A 410 -1.72 -10.82 38.51
N PRO A 411 -2.53 -11.26 39.49
CA PRO A 411 -3.95 -10.92 39.48
C PRO A 411 -4.05 -9.41 39.69
N SER A 412 -5.01 -8.77 39.04
CA SER A 412 -5.22 -7.33 39.18
C SER A 412 -5.27 -6.97 40.68
N ARG A 413 -4.64 -5.85 41.09
CA ARG A 413 -4.61 -5.40 42.51
C ARG A 413 -5.98 -5.47 43.20
N LYS A 414 -7.07 -5.31 42.44
CA LYS A 414 -8.46 -5.42 42.90
C LYS A 414 -8.86 -6.85 43.23
N THR A 415 -8.45 -7.84 42.43
CA THR A 415 -8.70 -9.26 42.67
C THR A 415 -7.96 -9.76 43.91
N LEU A 416 -6.73 -9.29 44.14
CA LEU A 416 -5.97 -9.63 45.35
C LEU A 416 -6.63 -9.05 46.62
N LEU A 417 -7.05 -7.78 46.56
CA LEU A 417 -7.77 -7.13 47.67
C LEU A 417 -9.12 -7.80 47.93
N MET A 418 -9.90 -8.11 46.88
CA MET A 418 -11.18 -8.82 47.02
C MET A 418 -11.02 -10.24 47.55
N ALA A 419 -9.98 -10.97 47.11
CA ALA A 419 -9.67 -12.30 47.61
C ALA A 419 -9.18 -12.28 49.07
N ALA A 420 -8.59 -11.17 49.53
CA ALA A 420 -8.17 -10.99 50.92
C ALA A 420 -9.32 -10.57 51.86
N THR A 421 -10.38 -9.94 51.33
CA THR A 421 -11.49 -9.38 52.14
C THR A 421 -12.76 -10.21 52.12
N THR A 422 -12.94 -11.07 51.11
CA THR A 422 -14.20 -11.78 50.88
C THR A 422 -14.00 -13.29 50.97
N ASP A 423 -14.94 -13.99 51.60
CA ASP A 423 -14.94 -15.45 51.70
C ASP A 423 -14.93 -16.12 50.30
N ARG A 424 -14.17 -17.21 50.18
CA ARG A 424 -14.05 -18.05 48.98
C ARG A 424 -15.39 -18.61 48.50
N TYR A 425 -16.27 -19.05 49.40
CA TYR A 425 -17.58 -19.59 49.03
C TYR A 425 -18.45 -18.51 48.39
N THR A 426 -18.46 -17.31 48.99
CA THR A 426 -19.16 -16.13 48.46
C THR A 426 -18.63 -15.73 47.07
N LEU A 427 -17.30 -15.73 46.88
CA LEU A 427 -16.65 -15.44 45.59
C LEU A 427 -16.95 -16.46 44.48
N LEU A 428 -17.18 -17.73 44.83
CA LEU A 428 -17.47 -18.79 43.85
C LEU A 428 -18.94 -18.84 43.42
N ASN A 429 -19.87 -18.51 44.33
CA ASN A 429 -21.30 -18.76 44.12
C ASN A 429 -22.11 -17.49 43.86
N ASN A 430 -21.67 -16.32 44.33
CA ASN A 430 -22.40 -15.08 44.18
C ASN A 430 -21.69 -14.12 43.20
N TYR A 431 -22.15 -14.08 41.95
CA TYR A 431 -21.63 -13.15 40.93
C TYR A 431 -21.90 -11.67 41.25
N LEU A 432 -22.87 -11.39 42.12
CA LEU A 432 -23.28 -10.04 42.54
C LEU A 432 -22.79 -9.69 43.95
N PHE A 433 -21.82 -10.42 44.51
CA PHE A 433 -21.32 -10.20 45.89
C PHE A 433 -20.88 -8.75 46.18
N LEU A 434 -20.46 -8.01 45.15
CA LEU A 434 -20.08 -6.59 45.28
C LEU A 434 -21.26 -5.69 45.63
N GLN A 435 -22.47 -6.07 45.25
CA GLN A 435 -23.69 -5.36 45.61
C GLN A 435 -23.91 -5.39 47.12
N ASP A 436 -23.68 -6.55 47.74
CA ASP A 436 -23.92 -6.77 49.18
C ASP A 436 -22.90 -6.05 50.07
N ILE A 437 -21.67 -5.84 49.58
CA ILE A 437 -20.58 -5.18 50.31
C ILE A 437 -20.64 -3.65 50.17
N ASN A 438 -21.30 -3.14 49.14
CA ASN A 438 -21.28 -1.70 48.86
C ASN A 438 -22.11 -0.90 49.87
N ILE A 439 -21.63 0.29 50.25
CA ILE A 439 -22.30 1.20 51.21
C ILE A 439 -23.74 1.49 50.79
N TRP A 440 -24.01 1.55 49.48
CA TRP A 440 -25.34 1.69 48.92
C TRP A 440 -25.55 0.72 47.76
N GLN A 441 -26.29 -0.36 48.00
CA GLN A 441 -26.44 -1.48 47.07
C GLN A 441 -26.85 -1.09 45.63
N PRO A 442 -27.80 -0.15 45.38
CA PRO A 442 -28.20 0.22 44.03
C PRO A 442 -27.07 0.82 43.18
N PHE A 443 -26.04 1.38 43.80
CA PHE A 443 -24.92 2.01 43.11
C PHE A 443 -24.14 1.03 42.22
N VAL A 444 -24.02 -0.24 42.65
CA VAL A 444 -23.32 -1.27 41.87
C VAL A 444 -24.12 -1.61 40.61
N ILE A 445 -25.45 -1.71 40.73
CA ILE A 445 -26.35 -1.94 39.59
C ILE A 445 -26.27 -0.78 38.60
N ILE A 446 -26.35 0.47 39.09
CA ILE A 446 -26.20 1.68 38.27
C ILE A 446 -24.86 1.68 37.54
N GLY A 447 -23.78 1.31 38.23
CA GLY A 447 -22.44 1.19 37.66
C GLY A 447 -22.36 0.13 36.57
N ILE A 448 -22.95 -1.06 36.79
CA ILE A 448 -22.98 -2.15 35.80
C ILE A 448 -23.77 -1.71 34.56
N ILE A 449 -24.98 -1.19 34.73
CA ILE A 449 -25.83 -0.74 33.61
C ILE A 449 -25.12 0.37 32.82
N SER A 450 -24.55 1.35 33.51
CA SER A 450 -23.81 2.45 32.87
C SER A 450 -22.60 1.95 32.08
N ALA A 451 -21.78 1.07 32.67
CA ALA A 451 -20.59 0.52 32.03
C ALA A 451 -20.95 -0.36 30.82
N VAL A 452 -21.96 -1.23 30.96
CA VAL A 452 -22.41 -2.12 29.88
C VAL A 452 -23.01 -1.31 28.74
N PHE A 453 -23.90 -0.35 29.04
CA PHE A 453 -24.51 0.50 28.02
C PHE A 453 -23.45 1.30 27.24
N SER A 454 -22.49 1.91 27.96
CA SER A 454 -21.39 2.65 27.34
C SER A 454 -20.52 1.77 26.45
N ALA A 455 -20.14 0.58 26.92
CA ALA A 455 -19.31 -0.36 26.15
C ALA A 455 -20.04 -0.91 24.92
N CYS A 456 -21.33 -1.25 25.04
CA CYS A 456 -22.13 -1.76 23.93
C CYS A 456 -22.33 -0.70 22.84
N LEU A 457 -22.64 0.53 23.24
CA LEU A 457 -22.80 1.64 22.29
C LEU A 457 -21.50 1.92 21.53
N SER A 458 -20.36 1.97 22.25
CA SER A 458 -19.05 2.15 21.63
C SER A 458 -18.67 0.99 20.69
N GLY A 459 -19.00 -0.25 21.05
CA GLY A 459 -18.72 -1.42 20.24
C GLY A 459 -19.53 -1.46 18.94
N LEU A 460 -20.83 -1.18 19.02
CA LEU A 460 -21.75 -1.19 17.86
C LEU A 460 -21.38 -0.13 16.82
N ILE A 461 -21.09 1.10 17.29
CA ILE A 461 -20.70 2.21 16.42
C ILE A 461 -19.28 2.01 15.87
N GLY A 462 -18.33 1.57 16.70
CA GLY A 462 -16.96 1.31 16.27
C GLY A 462 -16.90 0.26 15.16
N ALA A 463 -17.60 -0.87 15.33
CA ALA A 463 -17.61 -1.95 14.34
C ALA A 463 -18.23 -1.52 13.01
N SER A 464 -19.36 -0.80 13.03
CA SER A 464 -20.05 -0.35 11.83
C SER A 464 -19.22 0.66 11.01
N ARG A 465 -18.48 1.55 11.69
CA ARG A 465 -17.56 2.49 11.02
C ARG A 465 -16.33 1.82 10.43
N ILE A 466 -15.76 0.83 11.12
CA ILE A 466 -14.65 0.02 10.56
C ILE A 466 -15.11 -0.70 9.29
N LEU A 467 -16.31 -1.27 9.31
CA LEU A 467 -16.89 -1.97 8.16
C LEU A 467 -17.20 -1.02 6.98
N GLU A 468 -17.67 0.20 7.27
CA GLU A 468 -17.85 1.26 6.26
C GLU A 468 -16.52 1.63 5.60
N ALA A 469 -15.47 1.93 6.38
CA ALA A 469 -14.16 2.28 5.85
C ALA A 469 -13.60 1.18 4.93
N LEU A 470 -13.67 -0.08 5.37
CA LEU A 470 -13.26 -1.25 4.59
C LEU A 470 -14.03 -1.40 3.26
N SER A 471 -15.28 -0.93 3.20
CA SER A 471 -16.12 -0.96 2.00
C SER A 471 -15.81 0.18 1.01
N ILE A 472 -15.39 1.33 1.52
CA ILE A 472 -14.98 2.49 0.72
C ILE A 472 -13.69 2.17 -0.04
N ASP A 473 -12.75 1.49 0.62
CA ASP A 473 -11.47 1.08 0.05
C ASP A 473 -11.60 -0.03 -1.03
N GLU A 474 -12.82 -0.54 -1.29
CA GLU A 474 -13.15 -1.60 -2.25
C GLU A 474 -12.32 -2.90 -2.08
N ILE A 475 -11.69 -3.10 -0.92
CA ILE A 475 -10.76 -4.20 -0.61
C ILE A 475 -11.41 -5.57 -0.88
N PHE A 476 -12.63 -5.79 -0.39
CA PHE A 476 -13.40 -7.00 -0.63
C PHE A 476 -14.40 -6.88 -1.81
N GLY A 477 -14.38 -5.75 -2.53
CA GLY A 477 -15.20 -5.44 -3.72
C GLY A 477 -16.68 -5.78 -3.57
N PRO A 478 -17.26 -6.68 -4.40
CA PRO A 478 -18.71 -6.88 -4.44
C PRO A 478 -19.29 -7.39 -3.11
N ILE A 479 -18.51 -8.08 -2.28
CA ILE A 479 -18.98 -8.60 -0.98
C ILE A 479 -19.37 -7.48 -0.01
N LEU A 480 -18.66 -6.35 -0.05
CA LEU A 480 -18.93 -5.20 0.81
C LEU A 480 -19.58 -4.02 0.08
N HIS A 481 -19.84 -4.13 -1.22
CA HIS A 481 -20.38 -3.03 -2.02
C HIS A 481 -21.75 -2.54 -1.51
N TRP A 482 -22.59 -3.45 -1.01
CA TRP A 482 -23.90 -3.10 -0.43
C TRP A 482 -23.77 -2.23 0.84
N VAL A 483 -22.65 -2.32 1.58
CA VAL A 483 -22.38 -1.46 2.75
C VAL A 483 -22.17 -0.02 2.30
N ARG A 484 -21.38 0.19 1.24
CA ARG A 484 -21.11 1.51 0.67
C ARG A 484 -22.37 2.17 0.10
N VAL A 485 -23.19 1.41 -0.63
CA VAL A 485 -24.47 1.91 -1.18
C VAL A 485 -25.46 2.26 -0.07
N GLY A 486 -25.39 1.55 1.07
CA GLY A 486 -26.23 1.78 2.23
C GLY A 486 -25.82 2.95 3.14
N THR A 487 -24.83 3.77 2.74
CA THR A 487 -24.45 4.98 3.46
C THR A 487 -25.37 6.14 3.09
N THR A 488 -25.94 6.80 4.10
CA THR A 488 -26.84 7.95 3.92
C THR A 488 -26.06 9.17 3.39
N ARG A 489 -26.72 10.10 2.68
CA ARG A 489 -26.14 11.41 2.28
C ARG A 489 -25.47 12.21 3.40
N ARG A 490 -25.81 11.93 4.67
CA ARG A 490 -25.20 12.54 5.86
C ARG A 490 -23.95 11.81 6.38
N GLY A 491 -23.46 10.79 5.65
CA GLY A 491 -22.29 9.98 6.05
C GLY A 491 -22.58 9.00 7.19
N ASN A 492 -23.78 8.43 7.27
CA ASN A 492 -24.15 7.42 8.28
C ASN A 492 -24.34 6.05 7.63
N PRO A 493 -23.57 5.01 8.02
CA PRO A 493 -23.60 3.69 7.40
C PRO A 493 -24.72 2.82 7.96
N MET A 494 -25.95 3.07 7.53
CA MET A 494 -27.13 2.34 8.04
C MET A 494 -27.04 0.83 7.75
N ALA A 495 -26.55 0.46 6.57
CA ALA A 495 -26.32 -0.93 6.21
C ALA A 495 -25.29 -1.64 7.12
N ALA A 496 -24.18 -0.96 7.45
CA ALA A 496 -23.18 -1.52 8.36
C ALA A 496 -23.75 -1.72 9.77
N VAL A 497 -24.52 -0.74 10.28
CA VAL A 497 -25.17 -0.82 11.60
C VAL A 497 -26.18 -1.98 11.65
N PHE A 498 -26.97 -2.16 10.60
CA PHE A 498 -27.94 -3.26 10.55
C PHE A 498 -27.26 -4.63 10.52
N PHE A 499 -26.15 -4.74 9.79
CA PHE A 499 -25.36 -5.97 9.74
C PHE A 499 -24.66 -6.30 11.07
N THR A 500 -24.06 -5.30 11.73
CA THR A 500 -23.48 -5.52 13.06
C THR A 500 -24.56 -5.89 14.08
N PHE A 501 -25.76 -5.31 13.99
CA PHE A 501 -26.91 -5.70 14.80
C PHE A 501 -27.29 -7.18 14.61
N ILE A 502 -27.46 -7.64 13.36
CA ILE A 502 -27.75 -9.05 13.07
C ILE A 502 -26.67 -9.98 13.63
N LEU A 503 -25.39 -9.63 13.45
CA LEU A 503 -24.27 -10.46 13.91
C LEU A 503 -24.23 -10.56 15.44
N VAL A 504 -24.49 -9.45 16.14
CA VAL A 504 -24.62 -9.43 17.60
C VAL A 504 -25.79 -10.31 18.04
N GLU A 505 -26.96 -10.20 17.40
CA GLU A 505 -28.14 -11.00 17.74
C GLU A 505 -27.87 -12.50 17.57
N LEU A 506 -27.26 -12.91 16.45
CA LEU A 506 -26.83 -14.29 16.21
C LEU A 506 -25.87 -14.81 17.29
N THR A 507 -25.01 -13.93 17.80
CA THR A 507 -24.07 -14.28 18.88
C THR A 507 -24.78 -14.42 20.23
N LEU A 508 -25.82 -13.63 20.50
CA LEU A 508 -26.63 -13.73 21.72
C LEU A 508 -27.45 -15.02 21.77
N LEU A 509 -27.90 -15.54 20.61
CA LEU A 509 -28.62 -16.81 20.51
C LEU A 509 -27.82 -18.04 21.01
N ILE A 510 -26.49 -17.92 21.19
CA ILE A 510 -25.64 -18.97 21.77
C ILE A 510 -26.01 -19.26 23.24
N GLY A 511 -26.67 -18.32 23.94
CA GLY A 511 -27.28 -18.53 25.26
C GLY A 511 -26.29 -18.76 26.43
N SER A 512 -24.98 -18.66 26.20
CA SER A 512 -23.95 -18.92 27.21
C SER A 512 -22.83 -17.87 27.19
N MET A 513 -22.82 -16.97 28.18
CA MET A 513 -21.80 -15.91 28.33
C MET A 513 -20.36 -16.45 28.34
N ASN A 514 -20.10 -17.58 29.02
CA ASN A 514 -18.74 -18.15 29.11
C ASN A 514 -18.19 -18.71 27.80
N LYS A 515 -19.06 -19.03 26.82
CA LYS A 515 -18.64 -19.43 25.47
C LYS A 515 -18.36 -18.20 24.62
N ILE A 516 -19.26 -17.21 24.69
CA ILE A 516 -19.13 -15.93 23.98
C ILE A 516 -17.82 -15.23 24.37
N ALA A 517 -17.50 -15.17 25.67
CA ALA A 517 -16.29 -14.54 26.17
C ALA A 517 -15.00 -15.15 25.57
N ARG A 518 -14.94 -16.48 25.40
CA ARG A 518 -13.79 -17.17 24.80
C ARG A 518 -13.63 -16.82 23.31
N VAL A 519 -14.72 -16.84 22.56
CA VAL A 519 -14.73 -16.51 21.12
C VAL A 519 -14.29 -15.05 20.89
N VAL A 520 -14.87 -14.10 21.64
CA VAL A 520 -14.52 -12.68 21.53
C VAL A 520 -13.04 -12.44 21.88
N THR A 521 -12.53 -13.10 22.93
CA THR A 521 -11.12 -12.99 23.34
C THR A 521 -10.17 -13.41 22.22
N ILE A 522 -10.49 -14.48 21.48
CA ILE A 522 -9.68 -14.98 20.37
C ILE A 522 -9.59 -13.97 19.23
N PHE A 523 -10.70 -13.33 18.85
CA PHE A 523 -10.68 -12.30 17.81
C PHE A 523 -9.82 -11.08 18.21
N PHE A 524 -9.88 -10.64 19.46
CA PHE A 524 -9.01 -9.56 19.95
C PHE A 524 -7.53 -9.96 19.97
N LEU A 525 -7.20 -11.17 20.42
CA LEU A 525 -5.83 -11.68 20.40
C LEU A 525 -5.28 -11.79 18.98
N LEU A 526 -6.11 -12.20 18.02
CA LEU A 526 -5.72 -12.26 16.61
C LEU A 526 -5.48 -10.87 16.00
N ALA A 527 -6.30 -9.88 16.36
CA ALA A 527 -6.06 -8.49 15.97
C ALA A 527 -4.75 -7.94 16.57
N TYR A 528 -4.46 -8.22 17.85
CA TYR A 528 -3.20 -7.84 18.48
C TYR A 528 -1.99 -8.55 17.86
N PHE A 529 -2.15 -9.82 17.48
CA PHE A 529 -1.15 -10.54 16.71
C PHE A 529 -0.87 -9.84 15.36
N ALA A 530 -1.91 -9.52 14.59
CA ALA A 530 -1.78 -8.89 13.27
C ALA A 530 -1.13 -7.50 13.33
N VAL A 531 -1.46 -6.69 14.33
CA VAL A 531 -0.85 -5.36 14.53
C VAL A 531 0.63 -5.50 14.88
N ASN A 532 0.97 -6.38 15.83
CA ASN A 532 2.36 -6.60 16.22
C ASN A 532 3.20 -7.19 15.07
N LEU A 533 2.64 -8.12 14.31
CA LEU A 533 3.28 -8.72 13.14
C LEU A 533 3.52 -7.67 12.04
N SER A 534 2.54 -6.81 11.77
CA SER A 534 2.67 -5.72 10.78
C SER A 534 3.78 -4.74 11.17
N CYS A 535 3.82 -4.30 12.44
CA CYS A 535 4.88 -3.43 12.96
C CYS A 535 6.27 -4.08 12.85
N LEU A 536 6.37 -5.37 13.17
CA LEU A 536 7.61 -6.14 13.03
C LEU A 536 8.07 -6.21 11.56
N ALA A 537 7.14 -6.50 10.64
CA ALA A 537 7.44 -6.63 9.22
C ALA A 537 7.91 -5.30 8.60
N LEU A 538 7.27 -4.18 8.96
CA LEU A 538 7.62 -2.85 8.46
C LEU A 538 9.00 -2.37 8.97
N ASP A 539 9.32 -2.63 10.24
CA ASP A 539 10.63 -2.31 10.82
C ASP A 539 11.75 -3.16 10.19
N LEU A 540 11.50 -4.46 10.02
CA LEU A 540 12.44 -5.39 9.39
C LEU A 540 12.68 -5.07 7.89
N ALA A 541 11.63 -4.63 7.20
CA ALA A 541 11.73 -4.12 5.83
C ALA A 541 12.44 -2.76 5.75
N SER A 542 12.67 -2.11 6.90
CA SER A 542 13.17 -0.72 6.98
C SER A 542 12.34 0.21 6.07
N ALA A 543 11.01 0.03 6.11
CA ALA A 543 10.08 0.75 5.26
C ALA A 543 10.22 2.27 5.51
N PRO A 544 10.51 3.12 4.51
CA PRO A 544 10.85 4.53 4.74
C PRO A 544 9.72 5.36 5.37
N ASN A 545 8.48 4.94 5.15
CA ASN A 545 7.26 5.54 5.70
C ASN A 545 6.98 5.11 7.15
N PHE A 546 7.60 4.03 7.63
CA PHE A 546 7.45 3.55 9.01
C PHE A 546 8.57 4.11 9.89
N ARG A 547 8.30 5.22 10.59
CA ARG A 547 9.26 5.92 11.48
C ARG A 547 8.69 6.09 12.88
N PRO A 548 8.62 5.02 13.69
CA PRO A 548 8.06 5.09 15.03
C PRO A 548 8.90 6.04 15.90
N THR A 549 8.29 7.13 16.38
CA THR A 549 8.92 8.12 17.26
C THR A 549 8.83 7.74 18.74
N PHE A 550 8.08 6.68 19.07
CA PHE A 550 7.87 6.23 20.43
C PHE A 550 9.12 5.55 21.00
N LYS A 551 9.63 6.07 22.12
CA LYS A 551 10.90 5.67 22.72
C LYS A 551 11.00 4.18 23.09
N TYR A 552 9.89 3.56 23.50
CA TYR A 552 9.88 2.16 23.96
C TYR A 552 9.49 1.17 22.85
N PHE A 553 9.31 1.63 21.62
CA PHE A 553 9.10 0.74 20.49
C PHE A 553 10.44 0.11 20.07
N SER A 554 10.42 -1.21 19.84
CA SER A 554 11.49 -1.96 19.17
C SER A 554 10.91 -3.17 18.44
N TRP A 555 11.60 -3.70 17.43
CA TRP A 555 11.20 -4.95 16.77
C TRP A 555 11.08 -6.11 17.76
N HIS A 556 11.90 -6.14 18.83
CA HIS A 556 11.81 -7.13 19.91
C HIS A 556 10.46 -7.06 20.64
N THR A 557 10.03 -5.86 21.03
CA THR A 557 8.74 -5.67 21.73
C THR A 557 7.56 -6.10 20.85
N ALA A 558 7.61 -5.80 19.55
CA ALA A 558 6.60 -6.25 18.59
C ALA A 558 6.61 -7.78 18.42
N LEU A 559 7.80 -8.40 18.31
CA LEU A 559 7.93 -9.85 18.21
C LEU A 559 7.39 -10.57 19.45
N ILE A 560 7.75 -10.10 20.65
CA ILE A 560 7.25 -10.66 21.92
C ILE A 560 5.73 -10.50 21.99
N GLY A 561 5.18 -9.35 21.58
CA GLY A 561 3.74 -9.12 21.50
C GLY A 561 3.03 -10.08 20.54
N ALA A 562 3.60 -10.31 19.35
CA ALA A 562 3.05 -11.24 18.36
C ALA A 562 3.07 -12.68 18.90
N ILE A 563 4.22 -13.17 19.38
CA ILE A 563 4.36 -14.52 19.94
C ILE A 563 3.44 -14.71 21.16
N GLY A 564 3.38 -13.72 22.05
CA GLY A 564 2.52 -13.77 23.24
C GLY A 564 1.04 -13.86 22.87
N SER A 565 0.60 -13.08 21.87
CA SER A 565 -0.79 -13.05 21.43
C SER A 565 -1.22 -14.37 20.78
N ILE A 566 -0.40 -14.93 19.88
CA ILE A 566 -0.72 -16.21 19.22
C ILE A 566 -0.68 -17.38 20.22
N THR A 567 0.27 -17.38 21.15
CA THR A 567 0.36 -18.42 22.19
C THR A 567 -0.86 -18.38 23.10
N MET A 568 -1.26 -17.19 23.58
CA MET A 568 -2.47 -17.05 24.40
C MET A 568 -3.74 -17.43 23.64
N CYS A 569 -3.79 -17.23 22.33
CA CYS A 569 -4.92 -17.63 21.49
C CYS A 569 -5.19 -19.15 21.59
N PHE A 570 -4.14 -19.97 21.45
CA PHE A 570 -4.24 -21.43 21.58
C PHE A 570 -4.48 -21.90 23.02
N ILE A 571 -3.95 -21.18 24.02
CA ILE A 571 -4.20 -21.48 25.44
C ILE A 571 -5.68 -21.26 25.81
N VAL A 572 -6.32 -20.21 25.29
CA VAL A 572 -7.74 -19.91 25.59
C VAL A 572 -8.67 -20.99 25.02
N SER A 573 -8.51 -21.32 23.74
CA SER A 573 -9.06 -22.55 23.16
C SER A 573 -8.46 -22.83 21.80
N ALA A 574 -7.87 -24.02 21.63
CA ALA A 574 -7.28 -24.44 20.37
C ALA A 574 -8.32 -24.56 19.23
N GLU A 575 -9.53 -25.06 19.54
CA GLU A 575 -10.60 -25.27 18.54
C GLU A 575 -11.00 -23.96 17.85
N PHE A 576 -11.50 -22.98 18.60
CA PHE A 576 -11.91 -21.69 18.02
C PHE A 576 -10.73 -20.90 17.45
N ALA A 577 -9.52 -21.03 18.02
CA ALA A 577 -8.32 -20.39 17.49
C ALA A 577 -7.95 -20.90 16.10
N SER A 578 -7.99 -22.22 15.89
CA SER A 578 -7.70 -22.83 14.60
C SER A 578 -8.69 -22.39 13.51
N ILE A 579 -9.98 -22.31 13.85
CA ILE A 579 -11.03 -21.82 12.94
C ILE A 579 -10.80 -20.35 12.59
N ALA A 580 -10.55 -19.50 13.58
CA ALA A 580 -10.32 -18.06 13.36
C ALA A 580 -9.07 -17.78 12.50
N ILE A 581 -7.97 -18.52 12.73
CA ILE A 581 -6.76 -18.42 11.91
C ILE A 581 -7.02 -18.93 10.48
N GLY A 582 -7.77 -20.02 10.33
CA GLY A 582 -8.18 -20.52 9.01
C GLY A 582 -8.99 -19.49 8.21
N ILE A 583 -9.94 -18.81 8.86
CA ILE A 583 -10.70 -17.71 8.26
C ILE A 583 -9.77 -16.56 7.86
N LEU A 584 -8.84 -16.17 8.74
CA LEU A 584 -7.88 -15.10 8.44
C LEU A 584 -6.99 -15.43 7.22
N ILE A 585 -6.46 -16.65 7.15
CA ILE A 585 -5.66 -17.11 6.00
C ILE A 585 -6.52 -17.11 4.72
N GLY A 586 -7.77 -17.56 4.81
CA GLY A 586 -8.72 -17.52 3.70
C GLY A 586 -8.98 -16.10 3.19
N LEU A 587 -9.14 -15.13 4.09
CA LEU A 587 -9.28 -13.71 3.74
C LEU A 587 -8.01 -13.16 3.07
N ILE A 588 -6.82 -13.46 3.60
CA ILE A 588 -5.54 -13.04 3.00
C ILE A 588 -5.35 -13.67 1.60
N ALA A 589 -5.68 -14.96 1.45
CA ALA A 589 -5.61 -15.64 0.17
C ALA A 589 -6.59 -15.03 -0.85
N MET A 590 -7.81 -14.71 -0.44
CA MET A 590 -8.79 -14.02 -1.28
C MET A 590 -8.25 -12.66 -1.76
N LEU A 591 -7.57 -11.90 -0.89
CA LEU A 591 -6.96 -10.64 -1.27
C LEU A 591 -5.80 -10.82 -2.25
N HIS A 592 -4.97 -11.86 -2.09
CA HIS A 592 -3.85 -12.10 -3.00
C HIS A 592 -4.29 -12.66 -4.37
N LEU A 593 -5.40 -13.39 -4.43
CA LEU A 593 -5.93 -13.94 -5.67
C LEU A 593 -6.67 -12.90 -6.53
N ARG A 594 -6.93 -11.70 -6.00
CA ARG A 594 -7.64 -10.65 -6.70
C ARG A 594 -6.68 -9.58 -7.19
N ASP A 595 -6.63 -9.39 -8.51
CA ASP A 595 -5.87 -8.29 -9.11
C ASP A 595 -6.60 -6.96 -8.83
N PHE A 596 -5.90 -5.98 -8.26
CA PHE A 596 -6.43 -4.65 -7.93
C PHE A 596 -6.11 -3.65 -9.05
N PRO A 597 -7.05 -3.28 -9.94
CA PRO A 597 -6.76 -2.40 -11.08
C PRO A 597 -6.66 -0.91 -10.71
N ARG A 598 -7.07 -0.49 -9.50
CA ARG A 598 -7.22 0.95 -9.16
C ARG A 598 -6.32 1.47 -8.03
N ALA A 599 -5.66 0.61 -7.27
CA ALA A 599 -4.84 1.06 -6.14
C ALA A 599 -3.53 0.28 -6.07
N SER A 600 -2.42 0.99 -6.34
CA SER A 600 -1.05 0.49 -6.22
C SER A 600 -0.60 0.49 -4.75
N TRP A 601 -1.33 -0.22 -3.89
CA TRP A 601 -0.86 -0.45 -2.53
C TRP A 601 0.46 -1.20 -2.62
N GLY A 602 1.56 -0.51 -2.31
CA GLY A 602 2.89 -1.09 -2.33
C GLY A 602 2.92 -2.38 -1.51
N SER A 603 3.61 -3.40 -2.00
CA SER A 603 3.66 -4.69 -1.32
C SER A 603 4.83 -4.72 -0.33
N ILE A 604 4.53 -5.03 0.93
CA ILE A 604 5.54 -5.22 1.99
C ILE A 604 6.56 -6.31 1.58
N SER A 605 6.10 -7.33 0.85
CA SER A 605 6.96 -8.36 0.28
C SER A 605 8.00 -7.79 -0.69
N GLN A 606 7.63 -6.86 -1.58
CA GLN A 606 8.59 -6.21 -2.49
C GLN A 606 9.57 -5.31 -1.75
N ALA A 607 9.14 -4.62 -0.69
CA ALA A 607 10.04 -3.84 0.15
C ALA A 607 11.11 -4.72 0.84
N LEU A 608 10.70 -5.87 1.39
CA LEU A 608 11.62 -6.86 1.96
C LEU A 608 12.58 -7.43 0.92
N ILE A 609 12.07 -7.80 -0.26
CA ILE A 609 12.89 -8.30 -1.39
C ILE A 609 13.93 -7.25 -1.78
N PHE A 610 13.52 -5.99 -1.98
CA PHE A 610 14.42 -4.90 -2.34
C PHE A 610 15.54 -4.72 -1.31
N HIS A 611 15.18 -4.67 -0.02
CA HIS A 611 16.15 -4.53 1.07
C HIS A 611 17.17 -5.69 1.07
N GLN A 612 16.68 -6.92 0.88
CA GLN A 612 17.52 -8.13 0.85
C GLN A 612 18.42 -8.18 -0.38
N VAL A 613 17.88 -7.90 -1.57
CA VAL A 613 18.65 -7.86 -2.84
C VAL A 613 19.73 -6.80 -2.78
N ARG A 614 19.42 -5.59 -2.29
CA ARG A 614 20.42 -4.53 -2.10
C ARG A 614 21.55 -4.99 -1.19
N LYS A 615 21.24 -5.60 -0.05
CA LYS A 615 22.24 -6.11 0.90
C LYS A 615 23.12 -7.18 0.25
N TYR A 616 22.55 -8.10 -0.52
CA TYR A 616 23.32 -9.13 -1.21
C TYR A 616 24.18 -8.56 -2.33
N LEU A 617 23.71 -7.55 -3.08
CA LEU A 617 24.51 -6.87 -4.10
C LEU A 617 25.70 -6.13 -3.49
N LEU A 618 25.55 -5.55 -2.30
CA LEU A 618 26.66 -4.91 -1.57
C LEU A 618 27.67 -5.94 -1.02
N LEU A 619 27.21 -7.15 -0.66
CA LEU A 619 28.08 -8.24 -0.24
C LEU A 619 28.84 -8.90 -1.41
N LEU A 620 28.30 -8.79 -2.63
CA LEU A 620 28.93 -9.29 -3.85
C LEU A 620 30.05 -8.34 -4.28
N ASP A 621 31.26 -8.54 -3.73
CA ASP A 621 32.45 -7.71 -4.01
C ASP A 621 33.14 -8.14 -5.33
N PRO A 622 33.18 -7.28 -6.38
CA PRO A 622 33.85 -7.59 -7.64
C PRO A 622 35.36 -7.84 -7.48
N ARG A 623 35.99 -7.27 -6.44
CA ARG A 623 37.44 -7.39 -6.22
C ARG A 623 37.85 -8.78 -5.75
N LYS A 624 36.88 -9.56 -5.25
CA LYS A 624 37.08 -10.95 -4.81
C LYS A 624 36.69 -11.96 -5.89
N GLU A 625 36.46 -11.51 -7.12
CA GLU A 625 36.16 -12.38 -8.24
C GLU A 625 37.36 -13.31 -8.50
N HIS A 626 37.11 -14.61 -8.44
CA HIS A 626 38.10 -15.64 -8.70
C HIS A 626 37.57 -16.55 -9.79
N VAL A 627 38.47 -17.01 -10.67
CA VAL A 627 38.14 -17.88 -11.81
C VAL A 627 37.28 -19.12 -11.44
N LYS A 628 37.39 -19.64 -10.21
CA LYS A 628 36.57 -20.76 -9.70
C LYS A 628 35.07 -20.47 -9.65
N PHE A 629 34.71 -19.20 -9.45
CA PHE A 629 33.32 -18.75 -9.32
C PHE A 629 32.77 -18.16 -10.62
N TRP A 630 33.54 -18.24 -11.70
CA TRP A 630 33.10 -17.74 -13.00
C TRP A 630 31.76 -18.36 -13.41
N ARG A 631 30.89 -17.53 -13.98
CA ARG A 631 29.58 -17.88 -14.53
C ARG A 631 29.37 -17.12 -15.84
N PRO A 632 28.66 -17.70 -16.82
CA PRO A 632 28.29 -16.96 -18.02
C PRO A 632 27.29 -15.86 -17.65
N GLN A 633 27.66 -14.60 -17.88
CA GLN A 633 26.81 -13.43 -17.68
C GLN A 633 26.60 -12.77 -19.04
N MET A 634 25.45 -13.04 -19.65
CA MET A 634 25.19 -12.76 -21.06
C MET A 634 24.49 -11.40 -21.24
N LEU A 635 25.01 -10.58 -22.14
CA LEU A 635 24.32 -9.43 -22.72
C LEU A 635 24.03 -9.75 -24.19
N LEU A 636 22.77 -9.99 -24.53
CA LEU A 636 22.34 -10.21 -25.91
C LEU A 636 21.82 -8.91 -26.49
N LEU A 637 22.47 -8.43 -27.54
CA LEU A 637 22.06 -7.23 -28.27
C LEU A 637 21.05 -7.61 -29.35
N VAL A 638 19.81 -7.14 -29.18
CA VAL A 638 18.68 -7.50 -30.05
C VAL A 638 18.22 -6.26 -30.82
N SER A 639 18.25 -6.35 -32.15
CA SER A 639 17.72 -5.28 -33.02
C SER A 639 16.20 -5.30 -33.06
N ASN A 640 15.59 -6.46 -33.33
CA ASN A 640 14.15 -6.65 -33.28
C ASN A 640 13.84 -8.01 -32.61
N PRO A 641 13.02 -8.05 -31.55
CA PRO A 641 12.71 -9.29 -30.85
C PRO A 641 11.95 -10.28 -31.73
N ARG A 642 11.17 -9.82 -32.73
CA ARG A 642 10.36 -10.69 -33.61
C ARG A 642 11.20 -11.69 -34.42
N SER A 643 12.39 -11.27 -34.85
CA SER A 643 13.32 -12.13 -35.61
C SER A 643 14.26 -12.94 -34.71
N SER A 644 14.47 -12.50 -33.47
CA SER A 644 15.53 -13.00 -32.59
C SER A 644 15.04 -13.97 -31.50
N ILE A 645 13.79 -14.41 -31.56
CA ILE A 645 13.16 -15.27 -30.52
C ILE A 645 13.95 -16.54 -30.24
N ASN A 646 14.31 -17.27 -31.30
CA ASN A 646 15.06 -18.52 -31.17
C ASN A 646 16.45 -18.28 -30.56
N LEU A 647 17.07 -17.13 -30.86
CA LEU A 647 18.33 -16.73 -30.28
C LEU A 647 18.18 -16.35 -28.80
N ILE A 648 17.14 -15.59 -28.44
CA ILE A 648 16.82 -15.24 -27.05
C ILE A 648 16.62 -16.50 -26.20
N ASP A 649 15.89 -17.49 -26.72
CA ASP A 649 15.64 -18.76 -26.03
C ASP A 649 16.89 -19.66 -25.96
N PHE A 650 17.73 -19.66 -27.00
CA PHE A 650 19.02 -20.36 -26.96
C PHE A 650 19.99 -19.77 -25.94
N VAL A 651 20.11 -18.44 -25.88
CA VAL A 651 20.98 -17.76 -24.90
C VAL A 651 20.47 -17.97 -23.47
N ASN A 652 19.15 -18.07 -23.28
CA ASN A 652 18.57 -18.44 -22.00
C ASN A 652 18.99 -19.86 -21.54
N ASP A 653 19.18 -20.81 -22.45
CA ASP A 653 19.77 -22.11 -22.09
C ASP A 653 21.26 -21.98 -21.78
N MET A 654 22.00 -21.24 -22.60
CA MET A 654 23.45 -21.06 -22.45
C MET A 654 23.85 -20.35 -21.15
N LYS A 655 23.00 -19.47 -20.60
CA LYS A 655 23.27 -18.82 -19.30
C LYS A 655 23.19 -19.81 -18.12
N LYS A 656 22.38 -20.88 -18.24
CA LYS A 656 21.98 -21.87 -17.21
C LYS A 656 21.34 -21.29 -15.93
N GLY A 657 22.06 -20.43 -15.23
CA GLY A 657 21.63 -19.72 -14.02
C GLY A 657 22.39 -18.41 -13.77
N GLY A 658 23.24 -17.98 -14.71
CA GLY A 658 23.90 -16.68 -14.67
C GLY A 658 22.98 -15.52 -15.08
N LEU A 659 23.54 -14.32 -15.02
CA LEU A 659 22.88 -13.09 -15.44
C LEU A 659 22.58 -13.14 -16.95
N PHE A 660 21.39 -12.68 -17.33
CA PHE A 660 21.04 -12.48 -18.73
C PHE A 660 20.30 -11.17 -18.89
N ILE A 661 20.84 -10.33 -19.77
CA ILE A 661 20.32 -9.00 -20.09
C ILE A 661 20.03 -8.98 -21.60
N LEU A 662 18.82 -8.56 -21.95
CA LEU A 662 18.42 -8.20 -23.31
C LEU A 662 18.69 -6.71 -23.50
N GLY A 663 19.65 -6.38 -24.35
CA GLY A 663 20.03 -5.02 -24.68
C GLY A 663 19.39 -4.56 -25.99
N HIS A 664 18.72 -3.41 -25.98
CA HIS A 664 18.22 -2.76 -27.19
C HIS A 664 18.67 -1.29 -27.25
N ALA A 665 19.23 -0.88 -28.38
CA ALA A 665 19.64 0.50 -28.63
C ALA A 665 18.74 1.13 -29.68
N LYS A 666 18.01 2.17 -29.30
CA LYS A 666 17.13 2.93 -30.20
C LYS A 666 17.84 4.17 -30.69
N ILE A 667 17.68 4.47 -31.97
CA ILE A 667 18.23 5.69 -32.56
C ILE A 667 17.30 6.83 -32.21
N ASP A 668 17.84 7.84 -31.54
CA ASP A 668 17.15 9.10 -31.31
C ASP A 668 18.01 10.24 -31.85
N ARG A 669 17.49 10.90 -32.87
CA ARG A 669 18.13 12.04 -33.52
C ARG A 669 17.54 13.37 -33.05
N THR A 670 16.50 13.34 -32.22
CA THR A 670 15.68 14.51 -31.88
C THR A 670 15.65 14.75 -30.37
N ASN A 671 16.41 15.74 -29.89
CA ASN A 671 16.38 16.19 -28.48
C ASN A 671 15.04 16.80 -28.02
N ASN A 672 13.99 16.77 -28.85
CA ASN A 672 12.74 17.51 -28.63
C ASN A 672 11.56 16.66 -28.11
N ASN A 673 11.73 15.34 -27.96
CA ASN A 673 10.69 14.52 -27.33
C ASN A 673 10.79 14.68 -25.81
N LEU A 674 9.78 15.32 -25.20
CA LEU A 674 9.62 15.44 -23.75
C LEU A 674 9.43 14.07 -23.06
N ASN A 675 9.07 13.04 -23.84
CA ASN A 675 8.81 11.68 -23.36
C ASN A 675 9.98 10.75 -23.73
N ASP A 676 10.40 9.94 -22.77
CA ASP A 676 11.41 8.90 -23.00
C ASP A 676 10.83 7.77 -23.86
N ILE A 677 11.28 7.72 -25.11
CA ILE A 677 10.88 6.71 -26.11
C ILE A 677 11.14 5.27 -25.60
N CYS A 678 12.18 5.08 -24.77
CA CYS A 678 12.50 3.78 -24.21
C CYS A 678 11.47 3.33 -23.17
N SER A 679 10.89 4.25 -22.41
CA SER A 679 9.93 3.94 -21.34
C SER A 679 8.62 3.34 -21.88
N GLU A 680 8.13 3.80 -23.03
CA GLU A 680 6.95 3.25 -23.69
C GLU A 680 7.20 1.81 -24.19
N GLU A 681 8.35 1.58 -24.84
CA GLU A 681 8.67 0.25 -25.38
C GLU A 681 9.06 -0.76 -24.30
N TYR A 682 9.62 -0.30 -23.18
CA TYR A 682 10.09 -1.14 -22.08
C TYR A 682 9.00 -2.11 -21.59
N GLN A 683 7.76 -1.65 -21.47
CA GLN A 683 6.63 -2.48 -21.01
C GLN A 683 6.37 -3.66 -21.98
N TYR A 684 6.53 -3.46 -23.29
CA TYR A 684 6.39 -4.53 -24.27
C TYR A 684 7.52 -5.56 -24.15
N TRP A 685 8.76 -5.12 -23.90
CA TRP A 685 9.89 -6.03 -23.69
C TRP A 685 9.74 -6.88 -22.42
N VAL A 686 9.30 -6.28 -21.31
CA VAL A 686 9.02 -7.00 -20.06
C VAL A 686 7.89 -8.02 -20.27
N SER A 687 6.79 -7.60 -20.90
CA SER A 687 5.68 -8.49 -21.24
C SER A 687 6.13 -9.66 -22.13
N LEU A 688 7.01 -9.43 -23.10
CA LEU A 688 7.57 -10.51 -23.93
C LEU A 688 8.33 -11.55 -23.08
N ILE A 689 9.15 -11.10 -22.13
CA ILE A 689 9.90 -11.98 -21.22
C ILE A 689 8.95 -12.84 -20.37
N ASP A 690 7.91 -12.23 -19.82
CA ASP A 690 6.92 -12.92 -18.98
C ASP A 690 6.16 -14.00 -19.76
N HIS A 691 5.75 -13.70 -21.00
CA HIS A 691 5.07 -14.67 -21.87
C HIS A 691 5.99 -15.81 -22.32
N MET A 692 7.26 -15.49 -22.63
CA MET A 692 8.29 -16.48 -22.97
C MET A 692 8.77 -17.28 -21.75
N LYS A 693 8.45 -16.84 -20.52
CA LYS A 693 8.91 -17.40 -19.25
C LYS A 693 10.44 -17.46 -19.13
N ILE A 694 11.11 -16.44 -19.67
CA ILE A 694 12.57 -16.33 -19.67
C ILE A 694 13.01 -15.55 -18.43
N LYS A 695 14.14 -15.93 -17.83
CA LYS A 695 14.71 -15.22 -16.67
C LYS A 695 15.77 -14.24 -17.13
N ALA A 696 15.35 -13.12 -17.69
CA ALA A 696 16.23 -12.06 -18.20
C ALA A 696 15.79 -10.67 -17.69
N PHE A 697 16.74 -9.74 -17.66
CA PHE A 697 16.46 -8.31 -17.49
C PHE A 697 16.46 -7.63 -18.86
N VAL A 698 15.76 -6.51 -18.99
CA VAL A 698 15.77 -5.67 -20.19
C VAL A 698 16.53 -4.40 -19.86
N ASP A 699 17.53 -4.06 -20.66
CA ASP A 699 18.19 -2.76 -20.65
C ASP A 699 17.98 -2.11 -22.03
N MET A 700 17.35 -0.94 -22.03
CA MET A 700 17.14 -0.14 -23.25
C MET A 700 17.92 1.16 -23.14
N THR A 701 18.47 1.62 -24.26
CA THR A 701 19.15 2.91 -24.32
C THR A 701 18.78 3.66 -25.59
N SER A 702 18.81 4.99 -25.48
CA SER A 702 18.60 5.92 -26.60
C SER A 702 19.91 6.62 -26.91
N ALA A 703 20.32 6.63 -28.18
CA ALA A 703 21.58 7.25 -28.61
C ALA A 703 21.50 7.77 -30.06
N PRO A 704 22.34 8.75 -30.44
CA PRO A 704 22.37 9.27 -31.82
C PRO A 704 22.82 8.22 -32.85
N THR A 705 23.66 7.28 -32.43
CA THR A 705 24.10 6.15 -33.25
C THR A 705 23.92 4.83 -32.51
N ILE A 706 23.67 3.74 -33.25
CA ILE A 706 23.55 2.39 -32.67
C ILE A 706 24.84 2.00 -31.96
N ARG A 707 26.00 2.35 -32.53
CA ARG A 707 27.29 2.06 -31.92
C ARG A 707 27.42 2.70 -30.55
N ASP A 708 27.10 3.99 -30.42
CA ASP A 708 27.19 4.70 -29.13
C ASP A 708 26.24 4.08 -28.11
N GLY A 709 25.00 3.77 -28.50
CA GLY A 709 24.04 3.09 -27.62
C GLY A 709 24.53 1.70 -27.18
N VAL A 710 25.04 0.89 -28.11
CA VAL A 710 25.59 -0.44 -27.78
C VAL A 710 26.79 -0.34 -26.86
N VAL A 711 27.71 0.60 -27.09
CA VAL A 711 28.86 0.82 -26.19
C VAL A 711 28.40 1.26 -24.80
N GLN A 712 27.36 2.10 -24.70
CA GLN A 712 26.74 2.45 -23.42
C GLN A 712 26.17 1.21 -22.72
N LEU A 713 25.42 0.35 -23.41
CA LEU A 713 24.91 -0.90 -22.84
C LEU A 713 26.04 -1.81 -22.33
N ILE A 714 27.09 -2.03 -23.13
CA ILE A 714 28.21 -2.89 -22.73
C ILE A 714 28.90 -2.37 -21.45
N ARG A 715 28.96 -1.05 -21.28
CA ARG A 715 29.62 -0.41 -20.12
C ARG A 715 28.72 -0.32 -18.89
N LEU A 716 27.43 -0.01 -19.08
CA LEU A 716 26.51 0.40 -18.02
C LEU A 716 25.56 -0.71 -17.57
N SER A 717 25.35 -1.75 -18.38
CA SER A 717 24.45 -2.84 -18.03
C SER A 717 24.90 -3.61 -16.78
N GLY A 718 23.93 -3.91 -15.91
CA GLY A 718 24.14 -4.57 -14.62
C GLY A 718 24.35 -3.62 -13.44
N LEU A 719 24.46 -4.19 -12.23
CA LEU A 719 24.56 -3.42 -10.99
C LEU A 719 25.57 -4.05 -10.01
N GLY A 720 26.50 -3.24 -9.49
CA GLY A 720 27.53 -3.72 -8.56
C GLY A 720 28.40 -4.82 -9.19
N GLY A 721 28.53 -5.96 -8.50
CA GLY A 721 29.22 -7.17 -9.00
C GLY A 721 28.40 -8.05 -9.96
N LEU A 722 27.13 -7.71 -10.22
CA LEU A 722 26.27 -8.43 -11.16
C LEU A 722 26.30 -7.72 -12.52
N ARG A 723 27.32 -7.97 -13.35
CA ARG A 723 27.54 -7.35 -14.66
C ARG A 723 27.68 -8.38 -15.77
N PRO A 724 27.39 -8.06 -17.04
CA PRO A 724 27.65 -8.99 -18.13
C PRO A 724 29.16 -9.12 -18.39
N ASN A 725 29.61 -10.35 -18.69
CA ASN A 725 30.99 -10.66 -19.07
C ASN A 725 31.10 -11.12 -20.54
N THR A 726 29.96 -11.45 -21.16
CA THR A 726 29.87 -11.92 -22.55
C THR A 726 28.86 -11.09 -23.31
N VAL A 727 29.27 -10.55 -24.45
CA VAL A 727 28.41 -9.80 -25.38
C VAL A 727 28.06 -10.70 -26.56
N ILE A 728 26.79 -10.83 -26.87
CA ILE A 728 26.29 -11.66 -27.97
C ILE A 728 25.60 -10.75 -28.99
N LEU A 729 25.99 -10.89 -30.26
CA LEU A 729 25.46 -10.15 -31.39
C LEU A 729 24.88 -11.13 -32.41
N GLY A 730 23.80 -10.74 -33.11
CA GLY A 730 23.42 -11.39 -34.35
C GLY A 730 24.49 -11.18 -35.43
N PHE A 731 24.68 -12.17 -36.30
CA PHE A 731 25.63 -12.08 -37.41
C PHE A 731 25.17 -11.05 -38.45
N TYR A 732 26.12 -10.31 -39.02
CA TYR A 732 25.83 -9.31 -40.05
C TYR A 732 25.73 -9.97 -41.43
N ASP A 733 24.54 -10.39 -41.84
CA ASP A 733 24.29 -10.95 -43.18
C ASP A 733 23.13 -10.23 -43.90
N ASN A 734 23.08 -10.34 -45.22
CA ASN A 734 22.04 -9.68 -46.02
C ASN A 734 20.73 -10.47 -46.07
N THR A 735 20.56 -11.49 -45.22
CA THR A 735 19.36 -12.32 -45.20
C THR A 735 18.15 -11.54 -44.69
N ILE A 736 16.97 -11.87 -45.23
CA ILE A 736 15.72 -11.23 -44.83
C ILE A 736 15.26 -11.86 -43.51
N PRO A 737 14.98 -11.07 -42.47
CA PRO A 737 14.55 -11.61 -41.17
C PRO A 737 13.15 -12.23 -41.25
N GLU A 738 12.98 -13.41 -40.65
CA GLU A 738 11.68 -14.09 -40.54
C GLU A 738 10.97 -13.75 -39.22
N ASP A 739 9.65 -13.58 -39.25
CA ASP A 739 8.84 -13.36 -38.04
C ASP A 739 8.50 -14.69 -37.37
N LYS A 740 9.26 -15.05 -36.34
CA LYS A 740 8.97 -16.24 -35.52
C LYS A 740 8.00 -15.95 -34.37
N LEU A 741 7.68 -14.68 -34.05
CA LEU A 741 6.77 -14.34 -32.94
C LEU A 741 5.37 -14.89 -33.18
N ARG A 742 4.89 -14.78 -34.43
CA ARG A 742 3.58 -15.27 -34.84
C ARG A 742 3.42 -16.79 -34.70
N SER A 743 4.53 -17.53 -34.73
CA SER A 743 4.50 -18.99 -34.61
C SER A 743 4.28 -19.48 -33.18
N LEU A 744 4.45 -18.63 -32.17
CA LEU A 744 4.38 -19.05 -30.78
C LEU A 744 2.93 -19.34 -30.32
N PRO A 745 2.72 -20.40 -29.49
CA PRO A 745 1.39 -20.81 -29.07
C PRO A 745 0.58 -19.74 -28.33
N PHE A 746 1.23 -18.91 -27.51
CA PHE A 746 0.54 -17.86 -26.75
C PHE A 746 0.01 -16.75 -27.66
N TYR A 747 0.82 -16.34 -28.66
CA TYR A 747 0.45 -15.32 -29.62
C TYR A 747 -0.74 -15.79 -30.47
N LYS A 748 -0.70 -17.05 -30.93
CA LYS A 748 -1.80 -17.68 -31.68
C LYS A 748 -3.09 -17.79 -30.87
N ARG A 749 -3.02 -18.22 -29.60
CA ARG A 749 -4.20 -18.32 -28.71
C ARG A 749 -4.85 -16.96 -28.47
N HIS A 750 -4.06 -15.92 -28.27
CA HIS A 750 -4.60 -14.59 -28.01
C HIS A 750 -5.16 -13.94 -29.29
N TRP A 751 -4.45 -14.07 -30.42
CA TRP A 751 -4.95 -13.63 -31.72
C TRP A 751 -6.31 -14.27 -32.06
N LEU A 752 -6.46 -15.58 -31.81
CA LEU A 752 -7.74 -16.29 -31.97
C LEU A 752 -8.83 -15.78 -31.02
N LYS A 753 -8.49 -15.32 -29.81
CA LYS A 753 -9.45 -14.81 -28.82
C LYS A 753 -9.93 -13.40 -29.15
N SER A 754 -9.02 -12.52 -29.57
CA SER A 754 -9.35 -11.16 -30.04
C SER A 754 -10.21 -11.18 -31.31
N ASN A 755 -9.91 -12.06 -32.25
CA ASN A 755 -10.69 -12.19 -33.49
C ASN A 755 -12.04 -12.89 -33.30
N ARG A 756 -12.26 -13.60 -32.19
CA ARG A 756 -13.57 -14.20 -31.86
C ARG A 756 -14.61 -13.14 -31.55
N LEU A 757 -14.22 -12.06 -30.85
CA LEU A 757 -15.07 -10.89 -30.56
C LEU A 757 -15.42 -10.11 -31.84
N ILE A 758 -14.46 -9.98 -32.76
CA ILE A 758 -14.65 -9.32 -34.06
C ILE A 758 -15.58 -10.16 -34.95
N ASN A 759 -15.41 -11.49 -35.01
CA ASN A 759 -16.29 -12.36 -35.78
C ASN A 759 -17.72 -12.42 -35.22
N THR A 760 -17.92 -12.32 -33.91
CA THR A 760 -19.27 -12.21 -33.32
C THR A 760 -19.93 -10.86 -33.62
N LEU A 761 -19.17 -9.77 -33.66
CA LEU A 761 -19.68 -8.44 -34.06
C LEU A 761 -20.00 -8.38 -35.56
N PHE A 762 -19.19 -9.01 -36.41
CA PHE A 762 -19.43 -9.12 -37.86
C PHE A 762 -20.66 -9.98 -38.19
N LEU A 763 -20.89 -11.07 -37.45
CA LEU A 763 -22.08 -11.92 -37.60
C LEU A 763 -23.37 -11.23 -37.11
N GLN A 764 -23.25 -10.26 -36.19
CA GLN A 764 -24.39 -9.47 -35.73
C GLN A 764 -24.74 -8.33 -36.71
N GLN A 765 -23.74 -7.80 -37.43
CA GLN A 765 -23.92 -6.78 -38.48
C GLN A 765 -24.47 -7.34 -39.81
N GLN A 766 -24.33 -8.64 -40.08
CA GLN A 766 -24.91 -9.27 -41.27
C GLN A 766 -26.38 -9.69 -41.12
N SER A 767 -26.95 -9.71 -39.90
CA SER A 767 -28.38 -10.03 -39.71
C SER A 767 -29.32 -8.82 -39.83
N SER A 768 -28.78 -7.60 -39.97
CA SER A 768 -29.55 -6.35 -40.03
C SER A 768 -29.47 -5.66 -41.40
N ARG A 769 -29.20 -6.40 -42.48
CA ARG A 769 -29.17 -5.84 -43.83
C ARG A 769 -29.61 -6.88 -44.87
N SER A 770 -30.86 -7.26 -44.78
CA SER A 770 -31.60 -7.90 -45.87
C SER A 770 -32.93 -7.16 -45.98
N ASP A 771 -33.03 -6.28 -46.97
CA ASP A 771 -34.22 -6.12 -47.80
C ASP A 771 -33.84 -5.31 -49.05
N ASP A 772 -34.39 -5.77 -50.18
CA ASP A 772 -34.54 -5.11 -51.47
C ASP A 772 -33.56 -5.40 -52.64
N VAL A 773 -34.17 -6.12 -53.60
CA VAL A 773 -34.11 -6.04 -55.08
C VAL A 773 -33.39 -7.16 -55.84
N GLU A 774 -34.23 -7.86 -56.61
CA GLU A 774 -34.01 -8.92 -57.59
C GLU A 774 -33.15 -8.49 -58.80
N GLY A 775 -32.46 -9.45 -59.41
CA GLY A 775 -31.96 -9.29 -60.78
C GLY A 775 -30.87 -10.26 -61.23
N THR A 776 -31.29 -11.35 -61.86
CA THR A 776 -30.57 -12.13 -62.90
C THR A 776 -29.35 -12.99 -62.54
N SER A 777 -29.54 -14.29 -62.78
CA SER A 777 -28.57 -15.38 -62.80
C SER A 777 -27.44 -15.18 -63.83
N SER A 778 -26.19 -15.43 -63.41
CA SER A 778 -25.24 -16.16 -64.26
C SER A 778 -24.17 -16.85 -63.42
N THR A 779 -24.11 -18.17 -63.61
CA THR A 779 -23.10 -19.09 -63.11
C THR A 779 -21.74 -18.70 -63.68
N ILE A 780 -20.75 -18.35 -62.84
CA ILE A 780 -19.35 -18.22 -63.28
C ILE A 780 -18.42 -18.99 -62.34
N THR A 781 -17.68 -19.86 -62.99
CA THR A 781 -16.69 -20.83 -62.56
C THR A 781 -15.54 -20.27 -61.72
N LEU A 782 -15.07 -21.10 -60.79
CA LEU A 782 -13.80 -21.01 -60.06
C LEU A 782 -12.64 -20.64 -60.99
N ASN A 783 -12.01 -19.49 -60.76
CA ASN A 783 -10.66 -19.22 -61.22
C ASN A 783 -9.80 -18.67 -60.09
N SER A 784 -8.69 -19.37 -59.88
CA SER A 784 -7.60 -19.06 -58.97
C SER A 784 -6.81 -17.85 -59.48
N SER A 785 -7.15 -16.66 -59.01
CA SER A 785 -6.25 -15.50 -59.01
C SER A 785 -7.01 -14.34 -58.40
N ASN A 786 -6.86 -14.14 -57.10
CA ASN A 786 -7.02 -12.87 -56.39
C ASN A 786 -6.67 -13.12 -54.93
N THR A 787 -5.39 -12.97 -54.61
CA THR A 787 -4.93 -12.72 -53.24
C THR A 787 -5.64 -11.47 -52.72
N PRO A 788 -6.27 -11.48 -51.54
CA PRO A 788 -6.95 -10.30 -51.03
C PRO A 788 -5.91 -9.21 -50.74
N THR A 789 -6.09 -8.10 -51.43
CA THR A 789 -5.41 -6.83 -51.24
C THR A 789 -5.55 -6.34 -49.80
N SER A 790 -4.40 -5.95 -49.24
CA SER A 790 -4.16 -5.15 -48.03
C SER A 790 -5.38 -4.72 -47.21
N LEU A 791 -5.64 -5.46 -46.13
CA LEU A 791 -6.16 -4.85 -44.91
C LEU A 791 -5.03 -4.02 -44.29
N ASN A 792 -5.28 -2.73 -44.04
CA ASN A 792 -4.35 -1.87 -43.30
C ASN A 792 -4.06 -2.48 -41.91
N ASP A 793 -2.79 -2.74 -41.63
CA ASP A 793 -2.26 -3.36 -40.40
C ASP A 793 -2.44 -2.49 -39.12
N ASN A 794 -3.14 -1.35 -39.19
CA ASN A 794 -3.18 -0.35 -38.12
C ASN A 794 -4.38 -0.47 -37.15
N ASP A 795 -5.40 -1.31 -37.43
CA ASP A 795 -6.65 -1.32 -36.63
C ASP A 795 -6.93 -2.62 -35.86
N ILE A 796 -5.89 -3.38 -35.46
CA ILE A 796 -6.07 -4.57 -34.61
C ILE A 796 -5.05 -4.53 -33.47
N ASN A 797 -5.44 -4.04 -32.29
CA ASN A 797 -4.62 -4.01 -31.07
C ASN A 797 -3.86 -5.34 -30.83
N PRO A 798 -2.55 -5.43 -31.13
CA PRO A 798 -1.74 -6.57 -30.75
C PRO A 798 -1.13 -6.28 -29.37
N ILE A 799 -1.14 -7.26 -28.47
CA ILE A 799 -0.61 -7.17 -27.08
C ILE A 799 0.84 -6.64 -26.99
N LEU A 800 1.61 -6.74 -28.07
CA LEU A 800 3.02 -6.36 -28.13
C LEU A 800 3.26 -5.56 -29.42
N HIS A 801 3.38 -4.23 -29.31
CA HIS A 801 3.64 -3.35 -30.45
C HIS A 801 5.15 -3.25 -30.70
N PHE A 802 5.70 -4.22 -31.44
CA PHE A 802 7.08 -4.18 -31.93
C PHE A 802 7.14 -3.70 -33.39
N PRO A 803 8.19 -2.95 -33.78
CA PRO A 803 8.32 -2.42 -35.14
C PRO A 803 8.32 -3.54 -36.20
N ALA A 804 7.91 -3.18 -37.42
CA ALA A 804 7.90 -4.09 -38.55
C ALA A 804 9.32 -4.60 -38.87
N LEU A 805 9.39 -5.81 -39.45
CA LEU A 805 10.65 -6.38 -39.91
C LEU A 805 11.11 -5.71 -41.20
N ARG A 806 12.44 -5.62 -41.36
CA ARG A 806 13.10 -5.06 -42.55
C ARG A 806 12.65 -5.79 -43.82
N ARG A 807 12.25 -5.03 -44.84
CA ARG A 807 11.88 -5.55 -46.16
C ARG A 807 13.11 -5.78 -47.04
N ALA A 808 12.95 -6.56 -48.11
CA ALA A 808 14.05 -6.91 -49.02
C ALA A 808 14.79 -5.68 -49.61
N ASN A 809 14.05 -4.59 -49.85
CA ASN A 809 14.57 -3.38 -50.51
C ASN A 809 15.05 -2.29 -49.52
N GLU A 810 14.97 -2.55 -48.22
CA GLU A 810 15.39 -1.58 -47.18
C GLU A 810 16.84 -1.83 -46.77
N GLU A 811 17.62 -0.74 -46.74
CA GLU A 811 18.99 -0.77 -46.23
C GLU A 811 19.03 -1.08 -44.73
N LYS A 812 20.14 -1.66 -44.28
CA LYS A 812 20.37 -1.88 -42.86
C LYS A 812 20.70 -0.56 -42.18
N ILE A 813 20.11 -0.37 -41.02
CA ILE A 813 20.36 0.80 -40.17
C ILE A 813 21.83 0.81 -39.67
N LEU A 814 22.44 -0.37 -39.47
CA LEU A 814 23.83 -0.52 -39.06
C LEU A 814 24.71 -0.84 -40.28
N ASP A 815 25.80 -0.12 -40.43
CA ASP A 815 26.85 -0.36 -41.42
C ASP A 815 27.86 -1.42 -40.97
N VAL A 816 28.54 -2.06 -41.92
CA VAL A 816 29.57 -3.09 -41.67
C VAL A 816 30.68 -2.54 -40.78
N TYR A 817 31.10 -1.30 -41.03
CA TYR A 817 32.20 -0.68 -40.32
C TYR A 817 31.86 -0.50 -38.82
N SER A 818 30.69 0.08 -38.51
CA SER A 818 30.23 0.20 -37.12
C SER A 818 30.01 -1.15 -36.45
N TYR A 819 29.53 -2.17 -37.16
CA TYR A 819 29.35 -3.52 -36.62
C TYR A 819 30.69 -4.15 -36.16
N VAL A 820 31.72 -4.12 -37.00
CA VAL A 820 33.05 -4.63 -36.63
C VAL A 820 33.66 -3.77 -35.53
N GLN A 821 33.40 -2.47 -35.55
CA GLN A 821 33.87 -1.58 -34.48
C GLN A 821 33.21 -1.89 -33.13
N ILE A 822 31.93 -2.26 -33.08
CA ILE A 822 31.26 -2.74 -31.86
C ILE A 822 31.95 -4.00 -31.30
N ILE A 823 32.32 -4.95 -32.17
CA ILE A 823 33.05 -6.15 -31.76
C ILE A 823 34.40 -5.77 -31.14
N LYS A 824 35.14 -4.87 -31.80
CA LYS A 824 36.42 -4.34 -31.32
C LYS A 824 36.27 -3.61 -29.98
N ASP A 825 35.24 -2.77 -29.84
CA ASP A 825 34.93 -2.02 -28.62
C ASP A 825 34.60 -2.96 -27.45
N ALA A 826 33.83 -4.03 -27.70
CA ALA A 826 33.51 -5.05 -26.69
C ALA A 826 34.76 -5.78 -26.18
N LEU A 827 35.66 -6.18 -27.09
CA LEU A 827 36.94 -6.80 -26.74
C LEU A 827 37.85 -5.83 -25.97
N TYR A 828 37.90 -4.55 -26.37
CA TYR A 828 38.65 -3.51 -25.66
C TYR A 828 38.13 -3.28 -24.23
N LEU A 829 36.83 -3.46 -24.01
CA LEU A 829 36.20 -3.41 -22.67
C LEU A 829 36.33 -4.73 -21.88
N ASN A 830 37.24 -5.62 -22.30
CA ASN A 830 37.51 -6.92 -21.70
C ASN A 830 36.26 -7.81 -21.58
N LYS A 831 35.39 -7.79 -22.59
CA LYS A 831 34.23 -8.69 -22.68
C LYS A 831 34.49 -9.78 -23.70
N SER A 832 34.13 -11.02 -23.37
CA SER A 832 34.08 -12.10 -24.35
C SER A 832 32.97 -11.80 -25.37
N VAL A 833 33.17 -12.15 -26.65
CA VAL A 833 32.23 -11.82 -27.72
C VAL A 833 31.76 -13.09 -28.41
N CYS A 834 30.45 -13.18 -28.68
CA CYS A 834 29.89 -14.24 -29.51
C CYS A 834 29.05 -13.66 -30.66
N LEU A 835 29.19 -14.22 -31.87
CA LEU A 835 28.36 -13.88 -33.03
C LEU A 835 27.48 -15.06 -33.40
N ALA A 836 26.18 -14.81 -33.47
CA ALA A 836 25.16 -15.82 -33.70
C ALA A 836 24.64 -15.77 -35.14
N ARG A 837 24.86 -16.83 -35.92
CA ARG A 837 24.41 -16.96 -37.31
C ARG A 837 23.41 -18.11 -37.48
N ASN A 838 22.41 -17.95 -38.36
CA ASN A 838 21.42 -18.97 -38.74
C ASN A 838 20.55 -19.51 -37.58
N PHE A 839 20.42 -18.77 -36.47
CA PHE A 839 19.58 -19.19 -35.33
C PHE A 839 18.06 -19.19 -35.63
N SER A 840 17.63 -18.61 -36.74
CA SER A 840 16.26 -18.75 -37.26
C SER A 840 15.91 -20.20 -37.61
N LEU A 841 16.91 -21.03 -37.96
CA LEU A 841 16.76 -22.45 -38.28
C LEU A 841 16.66 -23.33 -37.03
N LEU A 842 17.06 -22.83 -35.85
CA LEU A 842 17.06 -23.60 -34.62
C LEU A 842 15.62 -23.85 -34.14
N GLN A 843 15.20 -25.12 -34.09
CA GLN A 843 13.89 -25.52 -33.60
C GLN A 843 14.02 -26.27 -32.27
N LYS A 844 13.91 -25.55 -31.14
CA LYS A 844 14.09 -26.14 -29.80
C LYS A 844 13.05 -27.22 -29.45
N GLU A 845 11.81 -27.06 -29.90
CA GLU A 845 10.73 -28.04 -29.67
C GLU A 845 11.06 -29.43 -30.25
N SER A 846 11.82 -29.46 -31.35
CA SER A 846 12.28 -30.70 -31.97
C SER A 846 13.33 -31.43 -31.11
N ILE A 847 14.10 -30.72 -30.28
CA ILE A 847 15.14 -31.30 -29.43
C ILE A 847 14.53 -32.08 -28.26
N ASP A 848 13.39 -31.63 -27.74
CA ASP A 848 12.71 -32.29 -26.62
C ASP A 848 11.81 -33.44 -27.09
N SER A 849 11.15 -33.28 -28.25
CA SER A 849 10.20 -34.25 -28.80
C SER A 849 10.83 -35.40 -29.60
N ASN A 850 11.99 -35.19 -30.21
CA ASN A 850 12.60 -36.18 -31.10
C ASN A 850 13.31 -37.29 -30.30
N LYS A 851 13.15 -38.56 -30.74
CA LYS A 851 13.75 -39.73 -30.06
C LYS A 851 15.26 -39.82 -30.29
N ARG A 852 15.78 -39.24 -31.37
CA ARG A 852 17.19 -39.32 -31.77
C ARG A 852 18.04 -38.33 -30.95
N LYS A 853 19.28 -38.73 -30.64
CA LYS A 853 20.26 -37.81 -30.04
C LYS A 853 20.69 -36.77 -31.06
N VAL A 854 20.93 -35.55 -30.59
CA VAL A 854 21.37 -34.40 -31.39
C VAL A 854 22.83 -34.08 -31.07
N PHE A 855 23.54 -33.52 -32.04
CA PHE A 855 24.97 -33.21 -31.88
C PHE A 855 25.20 -31.72 -31.61
N VAL A 856 26.13 -31.43 -30.71
CA VAL A 856 26.71 -30.10 -30.50
C VAL A 856 28.19 -30.22 -30.83
N ASP A 857 28.63 -29.43 -31.80
CA ASP A 857 29.98 -29.55 -32.35
C ASP A 857 30.82 -28.35 -31.97
N VAL A 858 32.08 -28.59 -31.61
CA VAL A 858 33.05 -27.54 -31.27
C VAL A 858 34.28 -27.70 -32.13
N TRP A 859 34.66 -26.63 -32.82
CA TRP A 859 35.91 -26.53 -33.59
C TRP A 859 36.86 -25.54 -32.90
N PRO A 860 37.67 -26.00 -31.94
CA PRO A 860 38.62 -25.18 -31.21
C PRO A 860 39.88 -24.84 -32.03
N VAL A 861 39.70 -24.40 -33.27
CA VAL A 861 40.79 -24.11 -34.22
C VAL A 861 40.61 -22.71 -34.79
N ASN A 862 41.70 -21.94 -34.78
CA ASN A 862 41.75 -20.66 -35.47
C ASN A 862 42.09 -20.87 -36.95
N PHE A 863 41.06 -21.00 -37.78
CA PHE A 863 41.17 -21.28 -39.22
C PHE A 863 42.01 -20.26 -40.01
N ILE A 864 42.19 -19.06 -39.49
CA ILE A 864 42.93 -17.98 -40.15
C ILE A 864 44.44 -18.13 -39.96
N PHE A 865 44.84 -18.70 -38.82
CA PHE A 865 46.23 -18.96 -38.49
C PHE A 865 46.38 -20.47 -38.28
N PRO A 866 46.48 -21.28 -39.36
CA PRO A 866 46.54 -22.73 -39.26
C PRO A 866 47.74 -23.23 -38.44
N GLU A 867 48.81 -22.43 -38.36
CA GLU A 867 49.99 -22.68 -37.51
C GLU A 867 49.65 -22.82 -36.01
N THR A 868 48.55 -22.22 -35.54
CA THR A 868 48.10 -22.32 -34.13
C THR A 868 47.03 -23.40 -33.90
N SER A 869 46.74 -24.23 -34.90
CA SER A 869 45.67 -25.24 -34.84
C SER A 869 45.84 -26.28 -33.72
N THR A 870 47.07 -26.57 -33.32
CA THR A 870 47.39 -27.52 -32.24
C THR A 870 47.53 -26.88 -30.86
N GLN A 871 47.44 -25.54 -30.76
CA GLN A 871 47.60 -24.81 -29.50
C GLN A 871 46.23 -24.40 -28.92
N PHE A 872 45.89 -24.92 -27.74
CA PHE A 872 44.63 -24.58 -27.06
C PHE A 872 44.73 -23.25 -26.31
N ASP A 873 44.27 -22.19 -26.95
CA ASP A 873 44.22 -20.85 -26.36
C ASP A 873 43.03 -20.66 -25.40
N ILE A 874 43.01 -19.52 -24.70
CA ILE A 874 41.93 -19.10 -23.78
C ILE A 874 40.56 -19.17 -24.47
N THR A 875 40.47 -18.74 -25.72
CA THR A 875 39.23 -18.81 -26.52
C THR A 875 38.76 -20.26 -26.71
N CYS A 876 39.67 -21.20 -26.93
CA CYS A 876 39.33 -22.62 -27.08
C CYS A 876 38.76 -23.20 -25.78
N LEU A 877 39.39 -22.91 -24.64
CA LEU A 877 38.89 -23.30 -23.32
C LEU A 877 37.51 -22.67 -23.03
N TYR A 878 37.34 -21.41 -23.41
CA TYR A 878 36.09 -20.68 -23.26
C TYR A 878 34.94 -21.31 -24.08
N MET A 879 35.21 -21.64 -25.35
CA MET A 879 34.26 -22.34 -26.22
C MET A 879 33.85 -23.70 -25.68
N LEU A 880 34.83 -24.51 -25.27
CA LEU A 880 34.58 -25.83 -24.68
C LEU A 880 33.68 -25.71 -23.46
N GLN A 881 33.91 -24.71 -22.61
CA GLN A 881 33.09 -24.50 -21.44
C GLN A 881 31.66 -24.05 -21.78
N LEU A 882 31.47 -23.12 -22.71
CA LEU A 882 30.13 -22.70 -23.14
C LEU A 882 29.32 -23.89 -23.71
N ALA A 883 29.93 -24.68 -24.58
CA ALA A 883 29.31 -25.87 -25.15
C ALA A 883 28.98 -26.91 -24.06
N THR A 884 29.87 -27.08 -23.07
CA THR A 884 29.61 -27.95 -21.93
C THR A 884 28.44 -27.42 -21.08
N ILE A 885 28.38 -26.12 -20.80
CA ILE A 885 27.28 -25.52 -20.02
C ILE A 885 25.94 -25.75 -20.71
N LEU A 886 25.88 -25.57 -22.03
CA LEU A 886 24.69 -25.88 -22.83
C LEU A 886 24.26 -27.34 -22.61
N SER A 887 25.19 -28.29 -22.69
CA SER A 887 24.93 -29.72 -22.45
C SER A 887 24.53 -30.06 -21.01
N MET A 888 24.60 -29.13 -20.05
CA MET A 888 24.12 -29.35 -18.67
C MET A 888 22.66 -28.95 -18.44
N VAL A 889 22.04 -28.23 -19.38
CA VAL A 889 20.69 -27.66 -19.25
C VAL A 889 19.66 -28.58 -19.89
N LYS A 890 18.46 -28.69 -19.32
CA LYS A 890 17.34 -29.39 -19.98
C LYS A 890 16.76 -28.45 -21.04
N PRO A 891 16.55 -28.87 -22.30
CA PRO A 891 16.46 -30.26 -22.79
C PRO A 891 17.78 -30.91 -23.27
N TRP A 892 18.84 -30.13 -23.48
CA TRP A 892 20.12 -30.58 -24.04
C TRP A 892 20.75 -31.75 -23.27
N LYS A 893 20.76 -31.72 -21.93
CA LYS A 893 21.42 -32.72 -21.07
C LYS A 893 21.11 -34.18 -21.38
N THR A 894 19.87 -34.48 -21.75
CA THR A 894 19.42 -35.87 -22.01
C THR A 894 19.58 -36.28 -23.46
N ARG A 895 19.70 -35.33 -24.38
CA ARG A 895 19.56 -35.56 -25.83
C ARG A 895 20.79 -35.17 -26.62
N SER A 896 21.66 -34.30 -26.11
CA SER A 896 22.84 -33.83 -26.84
C SER A 896 24.07 -34.70 -26.59
N ILE A 897 24.87 -34.88 -27.64
CA ILE A 897 26.23 -35.41 -27.57
C ILE A 897 27.17 -34.28 -28.01
N LEU A 898 28.14 -33.96 -27.17
CA LEU A 898 29.18 -32.98 -27.47
C LEU A 898 30.30 -33.66 -28.28
N ARG A 899 30.66 -33.09 -29.43
CA ARG A 899 31.78 -33.55 -30.28
C ARG A 899 32.81 -32.42 -30.41
N VAL A 900 34.09 -32.75 -30.22
CA VAL A 900 35.20 -31.81 -30.34
C VAL A 900 36.08 -32.24 -31.50
N PHE A 901 36.27 -31.34 -32.46
CA PHE A 901 37.03 -31.63 -33.69
C PHE A 901 38.48 -31.15 -33.56
N LEU A 902 39.42 -32.03 -33.83
CA LEU A 902 40.86 -31.75 -33.84
C LEU A 902 41.37 -31.83 -35.28
N CYS A 903 41.79 -30.69 -35.84
CA CYS A 903 42.37 -30.61 -37.17
C CYS A 903 43.84 -31.06 -37.13
N ILE A 904 44.23 -31.92 -38.06
CA ILE A 904 45.58 -32.51 -38.14
C ILE A 904 46.04 -32.53 -39.61
N ASP A 905 47.32 -32.26 -39.85
CA ASP A 905 47.87 -32.27 -41.21
C ASP A 905 47.98 -33.72 -41.73
N ALA A 906 48.72 -34.61 -41.05
CA ALA A 906 48.80 -36.04 -41.39
C ALA A 906 48.59 -36.94 -40.16
N ILE A 907 48.10 -38.17 -40.37
CA ILE A 907 47.94 -39.18 -39.29
C ILE A 907 49.30 -39.82 -39.02
N ASN A 908 50.04 -39.27 -38.06
CA ASN A 908 51.35 -39.75 -37.60
C ASN A 908 51.29 -40.12 -36.10
N ASP A 909 52.34 -40.72 -35.53
CA ASP A 909 52.40 -41.05 -34.09
C ASP A 909 52.22 -39.82 -33.17
N ASN A 910 52.64 -38.64 -33.63
CA ASN A 910 52.43 -37.37 -32.93
C ASN A 910 50.94 -37.00 -32.82
N THR A 911 50.13 -37.42 -33.79
CA THR A 911 48.69 -37.16 -33.85
C THR A 911 47.96 -37.89 -32.72
N PHE A 912 48.35 -39.14 -32.44
CA PHE A 912 47.80 -39.89 -31.31
C PHE A 912 48.16 -39.24 -29.96
N ARG A 913 49.37 -38.68 -29.83
CA ARG A 913 49.79 -37.93 -28.63
C ARG A 913 48.96 -36.66 -28.43
N ILE A 914 48.66 -35.91 -29.49
CA ILE A 914 47.84 -34.69 -29.43
C ILE A 914 46.39 -35.05 -29.07
N GLN A 915 45.84 -36.13 -29.64
CA GLN A 915 44.51 -36.63 -29.26
C GLN A 915 44.49 -37.05 -27.79
N GLN A 916 45.46 -37.83 -27.33
CA GLN A 916 45.56 -38.25 -25.93
C GLN A 916 45.67 -37.04 -25.00
N HIS A 917 46.46 -36.02 -25.38
CA HIS A 917 46.57 -34.78 -24.63
C HIS A 917 45.24 -34.02 -24.53
N LEU A 918 44.47 -33.96 -25.61
CA LEU A 918 43.13 -33.38 -25.62
C LEU A 918 42.15 -34.19 -24.77
N ASP A 919 42.18 -35.52 -24.86
CA ASP A 919 41.33 -36.40 -24.05
C ASP A 919 41.67 -36.28 -22.56
N GLU A 920 42.95 -36.17 -22.21
CA GLU A 920 43.42 -35.86 -20.85
C GLU A 920 42.95 -34.48 -20.39
N LEU A 921 43.02 -33.45 -21.25
CA LEU A 921 42.52 -32.11 -20.96
C LEU A 921 41.01 -32.11 -20.72
N LEU A 922 40.23 -32.75 -21.59
CA LEU A 922 38.77 -32.87 -21.46
C LEU A 922 38.40 -33.64 -20.18
N SER A 923 39.14 -34.71 -19.87
CA SER A 923 38.98 -35.47 -18.61
C SER A 923 39.27 -34.61 -17.38
N GLN A 924 40.38 -33.85 -17.38
CA GLN A 924 40.72 -32.92 -16.29
C GLN A 924 39.65 -31.82 -16.12
N LEU A 925 39.09 -31.33 -17.22
CA LEU A 925 38.01 -30.34 -17.24
C LEU A 925 36.63 -30.95 -16.94
N ARG A 926 36.52 -32.29 -16.85
CA ARG A 926 35.28 -33.06 -16.68
C ARG A 926 34.25 -32.81 -17.79
N ILE A 927 34.74 -32.62 -19.01
CA ILE A 927 33.93 -32.43 -20.21
C ILE A 927 33.76 -33.79 -20.87
N ASN A 928 32.53 -34.33 -20.85
CA ASN A 928 32.21 -35.56 -21.55
C ASN A 928 31.92 -35.25 -23.03
N ALA A 929 32.96 -35.30 -23.86
CA ALA A 929 32.87 -35.07 -25.30
C ALA A 929 33.51 -36.21 -26.09
N GLN A 930 33.02 -36.42 -27.32
CA GLN A 930 33.65 -37.31 -28.28
C GLN A 930 34.67 -36.53 -29.11
N THR A 931 35.94 -36.90 -29.00
CA THR A 931 37.00 -36.33 -29.83
C THR A 931 36.95 -36.92 -31.25
N ARG A 932 37.01 -36.06 -32.27
CA ARG A 932 37.00 -36.41 -33.69
C ARG A 932 38.22 -35.81 -34.37
N MET A 933 39.12 -36.66 -34.87
CA MET A 933 40.24 -36.21 -35.68
C MET A 933 39.79 -35.97 -37.11
N VAL A 934 40.22 -34.86 -37.70
CA VAL A 934 39.92 -34.49 -39.09
C VAL A 934 41.23 -34.16 -39.79
N ALA A 935 41.58 -34.99 -40.79
CA ALA A 935 42.70 -34.69 -41.67
C ALA A 935 42.30 -33.57 -42.63
N TRP A 936 43.09 -32.50 -42.65
CA TRP A 936 42.79 -31.29 -43.44
C TRP A 936 43.95 -30.84 -44.36
N GLU A 937 44.93 -31.71 -44.63
CA GLU A 937 46.08 -31.42 -45.50
C GLU A 937 45.66 -30.89 -46.87
N ASN A 938 44.62 -31.50 -47.46
CA ASN A 938 44.05 -31.09 -48.74
C ASN A 938 43.52 -29.65 -48.73
N VAL A 939 43.17 -29.14 -47.54
CA VAL A 939 42.69 -27.78 -47.34
C VAL A 939 43.88 -26.88 -47.02
N THR A 940 44.77 -27.25 -46.10
CA THR A 940 45.97 -26.44 -45.78
C THR A 940 46.92 -26.28 -46.96
N SER A 941 46.97 -27.22 -47.90
CA SER A 941 47.72 -27.06 -49.16
C SER A 941 47.22 -25.89 -50.01
N LEU A 942 45.92 -25.56 -49.96
CA LEU A 942 45.33 -24.42 -50.67
C LEU A 942 45.75 -23.07 -50.07
N PHE A 943 46.26 -23.07 -48.83
CA PHE A 943 46.82 -21.89 -48.18
C PHE A 943 48.20 -21.53 -48.75
N ASN A 944 48.99 -22.54 -49.14
CA ASN A 944 50.38 -22.37 -49.61
C ASN A 944 50.50 -22.18 -51.13
N ASN A 945 49.39 -22.21 -51.89
CA ASN A 945 49.38 -21.96 -53.33
C ASN A 945 49.12 -20.48 -53.63
N PRO A 946 50.14 -19.68 -54.03
CA PRO A 946 49.89 -18.38 -54.61
C PRO A 946 49.52 -18.57 -56.09
N SER A 947 48.22 -18.68 -56.39
CA SER A 947 47.76 -18.61 -57.79
C SER A 947 46.65 -17.59 -57.97
N THR A 948 46.90 -16.71 -58.95
CA THR A 948 46.03 -15.72 -59.59
C THR A 948 45.54 -14.56 -58.74
N ILE A 949 46.38 -13.52 -58.67
CA ILE A 949 45.92 -12.14 -58.59
C ILE A 949 44.98 -11.94 -59.80
N ASN A 950 43.67 -11.87 -59.55
CA ASN A 950 42.74 -11.32 -60.53
C ASN A 950 42.99 -9.82 -60.62
N GLU A 951 43.34 -9.34 -61.82
CA GLU A 951 43.63 -7.94 -62.14
C GLU A 951 42.42 -6.99 -61.99
N ASP A 952 41.25 -7.46 -61.55
CA ASP A 952 40.01 -6.66 -61.55
C ASP A 952 39.75 -5.86 -60.26
N ALA A 953 40.69 -5.82 -59.30
CA ALA A 953 40.54 -5.06 -58.04
C ALA A 953 41.54 -3.89 -57.89
N ALA A 954 42.28 -3.52 -58.94
CA ALA A 954 43.18 -2.38 -58.95
C ALA A 954 42.58 -1.19 -59.72
N THR A 955 41.60 -0.52 -59.12
CA THR A 955 41.28 0.88 -59.48
C THR A 955 40.82 1.65 -58.25
N ILE A 956 41.73 1.82 -57.29
CA ILE A 956 41.68 2.93 -56.35
C ILE A 956 43.05 3.60 -56.44
N SER A 957 43.09 4.72 -57.14
CA SER A 957 44.23 5.61 -57.28
C SER A 957 44.69 6.07 -55.89
N VAL A 958 45.89 5.65 -55.49
CA VAL A 958 46.62 6.22 -54.36
C VAL A 958 47.74 7.09 -54.92
N ASP A 959 47.61 8.39 -54.73
CA ASP A 959 48.69 9.35 -54.97
C ASP A 959 49.89 9.02 -54.07
N GLN A 960 51.06 9.06 -54.69
CA GLN A 960 52.36 8.81 -54.08
C GLN A 960 52.73 9.94 -53.11
N GLN A 961 53.15 9.59 -51.89
CA GLN A 961 54.44 10.00 -51.31
C GLN A 961 54.75 9.26 -49.99
N GLN A 962 55.76 8.37 -50.08
CA GLN A 962 56.91 8.14 -49.18
C GLN A 962 56.71 8.19 -47.64
N THR A 963 57.26 7.32 -46.78
CA THR A 963 58.18 6.17 -46.84
C THR A 963 58.33 5.63 -45.40
N THR A 964 58.73 4.36 -45.28
CA THR A 964 59.54 3.70 -44.22
C THR A 964 58.89 2.62 -43.34
N ASN A 965 59.55 1.46 -43.40
CA ASN A 965 59.64 0.35 -42.44
C ASN A 965 58.66 -0.83 -42.60
N THR A 966 58.98 -1.59 -43.64
CA THR A 966 58.80 -3.03 -43.82
C THR A 966 59.24 -3.85 -42.60
N THR A 967 58.25 -4.34 -41.85
CA THR A 967 58.29 -5.63 -41.15
C THR A 967 56.95 -6.29 -41.41
N LEU A 968 56.94 -7.30 -42.27
CA LEU A 968 55.76 -8.06 -42.69
C LEU A 968 55.04 -8.67 -41.48
N THR A 969 53.95 -8.04 -41.06
CA THR A 969 52.87 -8.69 -40.30
C THR A 969 52.02 -9.47 -41.30
N LYS A 970 51.94 -10.80 -41.17
CA LYS A 970 50.94 -11.61 -41.89
C LYS A 970 49.55 -11.11 -41.50
N GLU A 971 48.97 -10.25 -42.32
CA GLU A 971 47.67 -9.62 -42.06
C GLU A 971 46.55 -10.43 -42.71
N PHE A 972 45.30 -10.19 -42.27
CA PHE A 972 44.06 -10.82 -42.74
C PHE A 972 43.83 -10.76 -44.28
N ILE A 973 44.68 -10.01 -44.98
CA ILE A 973 44.72 -9.78 -46.43
C ILE A 973 45.15 -11.04 -47.19
N ASP A 974 46.10 -11.82 -46.64
CA ASP A 974 46.75 -12.94 -47.35
C ASP A 974 45.94 -14.26 -47.34
N VAL A 975 44.75 -14.27 -46.75
CA VAL A 975 43.92 -15.48 -46.64
C VAL A 975 43.22 -15.74 -47.98
N ASN A 976 43.58 -16.81 -48.69
CA ASN A 976 42.95 -17.20 -49.96
C ASN A 976 41.46 -17.59 -49.81
N ASP A 977 40.60 -17.17 -50.74
CA ASP A 977 39.16 -17.50 -50.74
C ASP A 977 38.92 -19.00 -50.98
N GLU A 978 39.74 -19.64 -51.82
CA GLU A 978 39.62 -21.08 -52.10
C GLU A 978 39.91 -21.93 -50.87
N TYR A 979 40.90 -21.51 -50.07
CA TYR A 979 41.20 -22.12 -48.78
C TYR A 979 40.00 -22.03 -47.82
N ILE A 980 39.38 -20.86 -47.71
CA ILE A 980 38.19 -20.66 -46.85
C ILE A 980 36.98 -21.49 -47.33
N ARG A 981 36.79 -21.63 -48.65
CA ARG A 981 35.76 -22.51 -49.20
C ARG A 981 36.03 -23.97 -48.87
N GLY A 982 37.28 -24.42 -48.99
CA GLY A 982 37.69 -25.77 -48.58
C GLY A 982 37.40 -26.04 -47.10
N ILE A 983 37.62 -25.06 -46.22
CA ILE A 983 37.25 -25.17 -44.80
C ILE A 983 35.74 -25.30 -44.60
N ASN A 984 34.94 -24.47 -45.27
CA ASN A 984 33.49 -24.56 -45.15
C ASN A 984 33.00 -25.94 -45.61
N GLU A 985 33.47 -26.43 -46.76
CA GLU A 985 33.14 -27.77 -47.25
C GLU A 985 33.53 -28.86 -46.26
N LEU A 986 34.71 -28.76 -45.64
CA LEU A 986 35.17 -29.67 -44.59
C LEU A 986 34.21 -29.67 -43.39
N ILE A 987 33.85 -28.48 -42.88
CA ILE A 987 32.94 -28.35 -41.73
C ILE A 987 31.56 -28.91 -42.08
N ARG A 988 31.06 -28.65 -43.29
CA ARG A 988 29.77 -29.15 -43.78
C ARG A 988 29.73 -30.66 -43.81
N GLN A 989 30.73 -31.30 -44.41
CA GLN A 989 30.82 -32.77 -44.50
C GLN A 989 30.84 -33.43 -43.11
N GLN A 990 31.47 -32.80 -42.12
CA GLN A 990 31.59 -33.35 -40.77
C GLN A 990 30.38 -33.02 -39.86
N SER A 991 29.62 -31.97 -40.17
CA SER A 991 28.61 -31.37 -39.28
C SER A 991 27.18 -31.37 -39.84
N GLU A 992 26.82 -32.28 -40.75
CA GLU A 992 25.51 -32.29 -41.43
C GLU A 992 24.31 -32.46 -40.46
N ASN A 993 24.45 -33.25 -39.39
CA ASN A 993 23.36 -33.57 -38.45
C ASN A 993 23.49 -32.83 -37.10
N THR A 994 24.04 -31.62 -37.14
CA THR A 994 24.40 -30.85 -35.94
C THR A 994 23.35 -29.79 -35.64
N SER A 995 22.93 -29.70 -34.38
CA SER A 995 21.94 -28.70 -33.95
C SER A 995 22.55 -27.34 -33.63
N CYS A 996 23.80 -27.32 -33.17
CA CYS A 996 24.54 -26.09 -32.89
C CYS A 996 26.05 -26.33 -33.05
N LEU A 997 26.71 -25.39 -33.72
CA LEU A 997 28.14 -25.41 -34.02
C LEU A 997 28.84 -24.24 -33.33
N TYR A 998 29.91 -24.51 -32.58
CA TYR A 998 30.79 -23.49 -32.01
C TYR A 998 32.06 -23.37 -32.86
N LEU A 999 32.30 -22.17 -33.40
CA LEU A 999 33.49 -21.85 -34.20
C LEU A 999 34.33 -20.76 -33.52
N TYR A 1000 35.64 -20.80 -33.76
CA TYR A 1000 36.56 -19.79 -33.27
C TYR A 1000 36.30 -18.43 -33.94
N LEU A 1001 36.14 -17.37 -33.16
CA LEU A 1001 36.09 -16.00 -33.66
C LEU A 1001 37.50 -15.36 -33.63
N PRO A 1002 38.14 -15.11 -34.77
CA PRO A 1002 39.40 -14.38 -34.84
C PRO A 1002 39.24 -12.94 -34.32
N ARG A 1003 40.32 -12.31 -33.85
CA ARG A 1003 40.27 -10.89 -33.48
C ARG A 1003 40.08 -10.04 -34.73
N PRO A 1004 39.26 -8.97 -34.69
CA PRO A 1004 39.12 -8.06 -35.81
C PRO A 1004 40.46 -7.34 -36.07
N PRO A 1005 40.79 -7.04 -37.34
CA PRO A 1005 42.02 -6.34 -37.71
C PRO A 1005 42.07 -4.92 -37.13
N HIS A 1006 43.27 -4.33 -37.08
CA HIS A 1006 43.43 -2.95 -36.59
C HIS A 1006 42.92 -1.93 -37.61
N ASP A 1007 43.20 -2.17 -38.89
CA ASP A 1007 42.86 -1.29 -40.00
C ASP A 1007 41.41 -1.41 -40.47
N LYS A 1008 40.81 -0.24 -40.72
CA LYS A 1008 39.40 -0.11 -41.08
C LYS A 1008 39.08 -0.71 -42.45
N ILE A 1009 40.03 -0.63 -43.39
CA ILE A 1009 39.89 -1.13 -44.77
C ILE A 1009 39.63 -2.64 -44.75
N LEU A 1010 40.19 -3.34 -43.77
CA LEU A 1010 40.08 -4.80 -43.65
C LEU A 1010 38.78 -5.27 -42.98
N PHE A 1011 37.91 -4.37 -42.51
CA PHE A 1011 36.66 -4.76 -41.84
C PHE A 1011 35.69 -5.46 -42.80
N GLN A 1012 35.65 -5.03 -44.06
CA GLN A 1012 34.83 -5.67 -45.07
C GLN A 1012 35.36 -7.07 -45.43
N ARG A 1013 36.69 -7.20 -45.58
CA ARG A 1013 37.35 -8.50 -45.78
C ARG A 1013 37.11 -9.44 -44.59
N TYR A 1014 37.19 -8.93 -43.38
CA TYR A 1014 36.94 -9.68 -42.14
C TYR A 1014 35.55 -10.31 -42.11
N ILE A 1015 34.50 -9.52 -42.36
CA ILE A 1015 33.12 -10.03 -42.41
C ILE A 1015 32.93 -10.98 -43.59
N HIS A 1016 33.53 -10.68 -44.75
CA HIS A 1016 33.45 -11.56 -45.92
C HIS A 1016 34.05 -12.96 -45.66
N VAL A 1017 35.20 -13.03 -45.00
CA VAL A 1017 35.82 -14.32 -44.61
C VAL A 1017 34.91 -15.08 -43.64
N LEU A 1018 34.39 -14.43 -42.59
CA LEU A 1018 33.45 -15.07 -41.67
C LEU A 1018 32.16 -15.53 -42.36
N ASP A 1019 31.68 -14.75 -43.32
CA ASP A 1019 30.51 -15.08 -44.13
C ASP A 1019 30.77 -16.33 -44.98
N MET A 1020 31.92 -16.40 -45.65
CA MET A 1020 32.29 -17.57 -46.44
C MET A 1020 32.49 -18.82 -45.58
N ILE A 1021 33.14 -18.73 -44.41
CA ILE A 1021 33.34 -19.88 -43.50
C ILE A 1021 32.00 -20.45 -43.04
N SER A 1022 31.00 -19.60 -42.77
CA SER A 1022 29.73 -20.02 -42.16
C SER A 1022 28.53 -20.11 -43.11
N LYS A 1023 28.77 -20.00 -44.42
CA LYS A 1023 27.72 -20.09 -45.45
C LYS A 1023 27.11 -21.50 -45.46
N ASN A 1024 25.77 -21.59 -45.45
CA ASN A 1024 25.02 -22.85 -45.49
C ASN A 1024 25.33 -23.85 -44.35
N LEU A 1025 25.79 -23.36 -43.19
CA LEU A 1025 25.95 -24.16 -41.98
C LEU A 1025 24.68 -24.15 -41.11
N PRO A 1026 24.49 -25.17 -40.23
CA PRO A 1026 23.49 -25.13 -39.15
C PRO A 1026 23.73 -23.94 -38.19
N PRO A 1027 22.90 -23.70 -37.16
CA PRO A 1027 23.11 -22.57 -36.24
C PRO A 1027 24.55 -22.49 -35.70
N VAL A 1028 25.26 -21.41 -36.02
CA VAL A 1028 26.69 -21.20 -35.72
C VAL A 1028 26.87 -20.11 -34.68
N MET A 1029 27.58 -20.44 -33.60
CA MET A 1029 28.06 -19.46 -32.62
C MET A 1029 29.57 -19.29 -32.80
N PHE A 1030 29.98 -18.16 -33.37
CA PHE A 1030 31.38 -17.74 -33.33
C PHE A 1030 31.72 -17.21 -31.94
N VAL A 1031 32.86 -17.58 -31.36
CA VAL A 1031 33.21 -17.22 -29.98
C VAL A 1031 34.64 -16.73 -29.85
N HIS A 1032 34.83 -15.60 -29.14
CA HIS A 1032 36.13 -15.10 -28.70
C HIS A 1032 36.13 -14.96 -27.17
N GLY A 1033 37.08 -15.63 -26.50
CA GLY A 1033 37.22 -15.57 -25.04
C GLY A 1033 38.32 -14.59 -24.62
N VAL A 1034 38.01 -13.69 -23.68
CA VAL A 1034 39.01 -12.75 -23.11
C VAL A 1034 39.45 -13.15 -21.71
N SER A 1035 38.52 -13.68 -20.89
CA SER A 1035 38.81 -14.13 -19.54
C SER A 1035 39.28 -15.59 -19.53
N SER A 1036 40.32 -15.89 -18.76
CA SER A 1036 40.72 -17.27 -18.51
C SER A 1036 39.61 -17.94 -17.71
N VAL A 1037 39.21 -19.14 -18.13
CA VAL A 1037 38.30 -19.96 -17.35
C VAL A 1037 38.95 -21.28 -17.04
N THR A 1038 39.16 -21.53 -15.74
CA THR A 1038 39.82 -22.72 -15.22
C THR A 1038 38.84 -23.55 -14.42
N CYS A 1039 38.83 -24.85 -14.66
CA CYS A 1039 38.31 -25.83 -13.71
C CYS A 1039 39.44 -26.17 -12.72
N THR A 1040 39.17 -26.13 -11.42
CA THR A 1040 40.14 -26.59 -10.43
C THR A 1040 40.21 -28.09 -10.39
N ARG A 1041 41.41 -28.64 -10.54
CA ARG A 1041 41.74 -30.00 -10.12
C ARG A 1041 41.46 -30.10 -8.60
N LEU A 1042 40.62 -31.04 -8.18
CA LEU A 1042 40.45 -31.42 -6.77
C LEU A 1042 41.56 -32.39 -6.39
#